data_AF-A0A812I0R6-F1
#
_entry.id   AF-A0A812I0R6-F1
#
_cell.length_a   1.000
_cell.length_b   1.000
_cell.length_c   1.000
_cell.angle_alpha   90.00
_cell.angle_beta   90.00
_cell.angle_gamma   90.00
#
_symmetry.space_group_name_H-M   'P 1'
#
loop_
_entity.id
_entity.type
_entity.pdbx_description
1 polymer ?
#
loop_
_entity_poly.entity_id
_entity_poly.type
_entity_poly.pdbx_seq_one_letter_code
_entity_poly.pdbx_strand_id
1 'polypeptide(L)'
;MADDEMTSAFSYDLEKLQVMKAKTMYEMVEDIDAGCGPVKLLFLTNAQADSIKSSSKTLRKLLEAFEIPQPKLVINLLTSSGLRNFLNLFPADCAAFGNETSPELINDAPPFLSADDEHHVLTQLDTFMSDVLLPLAASTHALILTCAVSGECALAGALSRAFRQQQARWGPTPPFTILYTTVMTPLLYLNSDLDAYWRALRRKSKSWSSRDRTLLDMVTTEGFNGFYPQSVHLNHDLDRDGCCFLIVDQVKQVGSTRKEFDAKPGNDLRNELVRFLSSTLPSIALRTGYVDKFSTTSDKTWQVCLNQVHSGTELLLLDLRPRPMEAPDGGQWVSRTQFIEAAWDKLVKGCEALLADGKCDSLDVCNVAYAHHALYHFPEKDEAGAPPQQRSVIPLHEAIREARAERQHQVSSVDLDEDRWEATDAQVMDVARRLAGRMLQDCRKALGRPLSDEFNKLYDKKTVELASQLRSVLVSPQAHQVNIHDMADAKRIVNSLIQSDRLPRTNSLEGLLLMQQAWCECDVAHHLANRYKIQTKVLYVCQLLLAWLVILFSQVQLGATASSFASSDIVFVLAVLHGAVVSVEGYLRPKPKWQALRGGATALESMMWLYRTRVGQFRMGAAQDPRNPEIIFCRQLNEWTEDLFAAGDLQRSAWSKSFSSSIHRHQQCEGDPERKEAATEDAAMDDHYSPVQPDLYIHFRLMRRMEWYQKRLPTYIFHAWVFKLLVLSCTVACAVLARFGQPTAVVIITAFSSSSTTWSEFVDAGSKVERYSRAVRTMSRLLNWWKHLTEVERASMENIAGLIIETEQAIAKEQANWMPSHSAGTVETGAKPPPEAPAPREVPEARPRV
;
A
#
# COMPACT_ATOMS: atom_id res chain seq x y z
N MET A 1 -17.31 27.63 49.26
CA MET A 1 -17.19 28.39 47.99
C MET A 1 -15.73 28.63 47.62
N ALA A 2 -14.90 29.33 48.40
CA ALA A 2 -13.47 29.52 48.05
C ALA A 2 -12.65 28.21 48.03
N ASP A 3 -12.92 27.28 48.96
CA ASP A 3 -12.26 25.96 48.95
C ASP A 3 -12.73 25.07 47.79
N ASP A 4 -14.00 25.13 47.39
CA ASP A 4 -14.51 24.37 46.23
C ASP A 4 -13.94 24.90 44.91
N GLU A 5 -13.80 26.22 44.76
CA GLU A 5 -13.16 26.83 43.58
C GLU A 5 -11.66 26.49 43.51
N MET A 6 -10.95 26.50 44.64
CA MET A 6 -9.52 26.17 44.69
C MET A 6 -9.27 24.67 44.41
N THR A 7 -10.14 23.80 44.93
CA THR A 7 -10.05 22.34 44.69
C THR A 7 -10.41 21.99 43.24
N SER A 8 -11.39 22.69 42.65
CA SER A 8 -11.76 22.57 41.24
C SER A 8 -10.64 23.04 40.30
N ALA A 9 -10.03 24.21 40.57
CA ALA A 9 -8.93 24.73 39.78
C ALA A 9 -7.68 23.82 39.83
N PHE A 10 -7.35 23.29 41.01
CA PHE A 10 -6.24 22.34 41.17
C PHE A 10 -6.49 21.01 40.45
N SER A 11 -7.72 20.50 40.49
CA SER A 11 -8.12 19.29 39.75
C SER A 11 -7.98 19.48 38.24
N TYR A 12 -8.36 20.66 37.73
CA TYR A 12 -8.30 21.00 36.31
C TYR A 12 -6.86 21.12 35.79
N ASP A 13 -5.95 21.73 36.55
CA ASP A 13 -4.53 21.83 36.18
C ASP A 13 -3.81 20.47 36.22
N LEU A 14 -4.15 19.62 37.20
CA LEU A 14 -3.63 18.25 37.30
C LEU A 14 -4.08 17.40 36.10
N GLU A 15 -5.32 17.53 35.68
CA GLU A 15 -5.87 16.82 34.51
C GLU A 15 -5.18 17.24 33.21
N LYS A 16 -4.95 18.55 33.00
CA LYS A 16 -4.16 19.04 31.86
C LYS A 16 -2.75 18.50 31.84
N LEU A 17 -2.10 18.39 33.00
CA LEU A 17 -0.76 17.84 33.12
C LEU A 17 -0.73 16.35 32.76
N GLN A 18 -1.73 15.57 33.18
CA GLN A 18 -1.87 14.15 32.82
C GLN A 18 -2.12 13.94 31.32
N VAL A 19 -2.91 14.82 30.69
CA VAL A 19 -3.13 14.82 29.24
C VAL A 19 -1.84 15.20 28.48
N MET A 20 -1.07 16.17 28.97
CA MET A 20 0.24 16.51 28.39
C MET A 20 1.23 15.35 28.48
N LYS A 21 1.29 14.65 29.62
CA LYS A 21 2.11 13.43 29.77
C LYS A 21 1.71 12.34 28.77
N ALA A 22 0.41 12.12 28.57
CA ALA A 22 -0.08 11.17 27.57
C ALA A 22 0.33 11.55 26.14
N LYS A 23 0.33 12.85 25.78
CA LYS A 23 0.79 13.32 24.45
C LYS A 23 2.30 13.19 24.23
N THR A 24 3.09 13.24 25.30
CA THR A 24 4.54 13.08 25.22
C THR A 24 5.00 11.64 25.42
N MET A 25 4.14 10.76 25.96
CA MET A 25 4.45 9.41 26.42
C MET A 25 5.59 9.36 27.46
N TYR A 26 5.85 10.47 28.15
CA TYR A 26 6.93 10.58 29.13
C TYR A 26 6.61 9.75 30.38
N GLU A 27 7.42 8.72 30.64
CA GLU A 27 7.29 7.81 31.80
C GLU A 27 5.88 7.19 31.94
N MET A 28 5.18 6.99 30.81
CA MET A 28 3.82 6.43 30.81
C MET A 28 3.79 4.89 30.78
N VAL A 29 4.82 4.25 30.20
CA VAL A 29 4.96 2.79 30.17
C VAL A 29 5.77 2.36 31.39
N GLU A 30 5.21 1.46 32.21
CA GLU A 30 5.84 0.93 33.41
C GLU A 30 6.43 -0.45 33.13
N ASP A 31 7.72 -0.66 33.43
CA ASP A 31 8.33 -1.99 33.46
C ASP A 31 8.04 -2.64 34.82
N ILE A 32 7.26 -3.72 34.82
CA ILE A 32 6.76 -4.42 36.00
C ILE A 32 7.11 -5.89 35.88
N ASP A 33 7.60 -6.51 36.96
CA ASP A 33 7.66 -7.97 37.05
C ASP A 33 6.66 -8.42 38.12
N ALA A 34 5.59 -9.12 37.75
CA ALA A 34 4.55 -9.61 38.68
C ALA A 34 4.69 -11.11 39.01
N GLY A 35 5.87 -11.71 38.79
CA GLY A 35 6.15 -13.12 39.09
C GLY A 35 6.04 -14.07 37.89
N CYS A 36 5.63 -13.56 36.73
CA CYS A 36 5.58 -14.31 35.46
C CYS A 36 6.61 -13.80 34.44
N GLY A 37 7.54 -12.93 34.85
CA GLY A 37 8.54 -12.30 33.99
C GLY A 37 8.33 -10.79 33.84
N PRO A 38 9.24 -10.10 33.11
CA PRO A 38 9.14 -8.67 32.88
C PRO A 38 7.99 -8.33 31.91
N VAL A 39 7.22 -7.32 32.28
CA VAL A 39 6.02 -6.86 31.59
C VAL A 39 6.08 -5.35 31.41
N LYS A 40 5.84 -4.87 30.19
CA LYS A 40 5.60 -3.45 29.89
C LYS A 40 4.11 -3.16 29.99
N LEU A 41 3.70 -2.29 30.91
CA LEU A 41 2.30 -1.93 31.12
C LEU A 41 2.05 -0.44 30.82
N LEU A 42 1.09 -0.17 29.95
CA LEU A 42 0.49 1.14 29.74
C LEU A 42 -0.97 1.13 30.21
N PHE A 43 -1.24 1.75 31.35
CA PHE A 43 -2.59 1.92 31.88
C PHE A 43 -3.08 3.35 31.62
N LEU A 44 -4.23 3.49 30.97
CA LEU A 44 -4.78 4.77 30.52
C LEU A 44 -6.16 5.05 31.08
N THR A 45 -6.45 6.32 31.35
CA THR A 45 -7.82 6.81 31.51
C THR A 45 -8.48 7.07 30.16
N ASN A 46 -9.81 7.12 30.10
CA ASN A 46 -10.53 7.49 28.88
C ASN A 46 -10.07 8.82 28.27
N ALA A 47 -9.82 9.85 29.10
CA ALA A 47 -9.31 11.14 28.62
C ALA A 47 -7.90 11.05 28.01
N GLN A 48 -7.03 10.20 28.57
CA GLN A 48 -5.70 9.95 28.01
C GLN A 48 -5.80 9.19 26.69
N ALA A 49 -6.68 8.18 26.59
CA ALA A 49 -6.93 7.45 25.35
C ALA A 49 -7.42 8.38 24.22
N ASP A 50 -8.38 9.26 24.52
CA ASP A 50 -8.87 10.27 23.57
C ASP A 50 -7.80 11.28 23.16
N SER A 51 -6.89 11.63 24.06
CA SER A 51 -5.76 12.50 23.74
C SER A 51 -4.71 11.82 22.87
N ILE A 52 -4.51 10.52 22.99
CA ILE A 52 -3.51 9.78 22.22
C ILE A 52 -4.02 9.54 20.79
N LYS A 53 -5.31 9.20 20.62
CA LYS A 53 -5.89 8.92 19.30
C LYS A 53 -5.93 10.15 18.39
N SER A 54 -5.75 11.37 18.92
CA SER A 54 -5.92 12.61 18.16
C SER A 54 -4.82 12.90 17.11
N SER A 55 -3.71 12.18 17.10
CA SER A 55 -2.61 12.43 16.16
C SER A 55 -1.74 11.20 15.90
N SER A 56 -1.41 10.96 14.62
CA SER A 56 -0.44 9.95 14.19
C SER A 56 0.94 10.10 14.85
N LYS A 57 1.34 11.33 15.22
CA LYS A 57 2.60 11.57 15.93
C LYS A 57 2.57 11.01 17.34
N THR A 58 1.43 11.11 18.03
CA THR A 58 1.26 10.56 19.38
C THR A 58 1.17 9.04 19.34
N LEU A 59 0.51 8.46 18.34
CA LEU A 59 0.49 7.00 18.13
C LEU A 59 1.88 6.43 17.86
N ARG A 60 2.72 7.13 17.08
CA ARG A 60 4.13 6.74 16.89
C ARG A 60 4.91 6.76 18.20
N LYS A 61 4.77 7.82 19.00
CA LYS A 61 5.40 7.90 20.33
C LYS A 61 4.95 6.79 21.27
N LEU A 62 3.67 6.38 21.19
CA LEU A 62 3.17 5.25 21.97
C LEU A 62 3.91 3.97 21.62
N LEU A 63 4.11 3.68 20.33
CA LEU A 63 4.87 2.50 19.88
C LEU A 63 6.35 2.58 20.28
N GLU A 64 6.96 3.77 20.17
CA GLU A 64 8.33 4.02 20.62
C GLU A 64 8.50 3.82 22.13
N ALA A 65 7.51 4.23 22.94
CA ALA A 65 7.53 4.07 24.39
C ALA A 65 7.42 2.61 24.85
N PHE A 66 6.77 1.75 24.05
CA PHE A 66 6.81 0.30 24.27
C PHE A 66 8.11 -0.36 23.80
N GLU A 67 9.05 0.41 23.24
CA GLU A 67 10.31 -0.08 22.66
C GLU A 67 10.08 -1.13 21.55
N ILE A 68 8.98 -1.01 20.81
CA ILE A 68 8.63 -1.95 19.75
C ILE A 68 9.63 -1.79 18.59
N PRO A 69 10.37 -2.85 18.19
CA PRO A 69 11.24 -2.82 17.02
C PRO A 69 10.43 -2.45 15.77
N GLN A 70 11.05 -1.81 14.77
CA GLN A 70 10.35 -1.40 13.54
C GLN A 70 9.67 -2.61 12.87
N PRO A 71 8.34 -2.74 12.93
CA PRO A 71 7.66 -3.92 12.43
C PRO A 71 7.50 -3.82 10.91
N LYS A 72 7.59 -4.95 10.20
CA LYS A 72 7.35 -5.00 8.74
C LYS A 72 5.94 -5.49 8.40
N LEU A 73 5.20 -6.02 9.37
CA LEU A 73 3.85 -6.56 9.24
C LEU A 73 3.05 -6.31 10.52
N VAL A 74 1.74 -6.09 10.40
CA VAL A 74 0.82 -5.98 11.52
C VAL A 74 -0.19 -7.12 11.45
N ILE A 75 -0.33 -7.86 12.55
CA ILE A 75 -1.27 -8.98 12.67
C ILE A 75 -2.29 -8.62 13.75
N ASN A 76 -3.54 -8.36 13.37
CA ASN A 76 -4.59 -7.99 14.31
C ASN A 76 -5.53 -9.17 14.57
N LEU A 77 -5.41 -9.79 15.73
CA LEU A 77 -6.32 -10.83 16.19
C LEU A 77 -7.58 -10.17 16.77
N LEU A 78 -8.66 -10.18 16.01
CA LEU A 78 -9.94 -9.64 16.47
C LEU A 78 -10.55 -10.55 17.52
N THR A 79 -11.26 -9.95 18.49
CA THR A 79 -11.92 -10.67 19.59
C THR A 79 -12.83 -11.76 19.03
N SER A 80 -12.46 -13.02 19.30
CA SER A 80 -13.08 -14.22 18.75
C SER A 80 -13.61 -15.09 19.89
N SER A 81 -14.84 -14.81 20.33
CA SER A 81 -15.47 -15.43 21.51
C SER A 81 -16.38 -16.62 21.13
N GLY A 82 -17.09 -17.21 22.09
CA GLY A 82 -18.13 -18.22 21.83
C GLY A 82 -17.70 -19.69 21.95
N LEU A 83 -16.41 -19.96 22.21
CA LEU A 83 -15.93 -21.30 22.57
C LEU A 83 -15.99 -21.52 24.09
N ARG A 84 -15.79 -22.76 24.57
CA ARG A 84 -15.94 -23.10 26.00
C ARG A 84 -15.15 -22.22 26.95
N ASN A 85 -13.91 -21.84 26.62
CA ASN A 85 -13.12 -20.95 27.49
C ASN A 85 -13.80 -19.60 27.74
N PHE A 86 -14.50 -19.05 26.75
CA PHE A 86 -15.27 -17.83 26.89
C PHE A 86 -16.53 -18.07 27.74
N LEU A 87 -17.23 -19.18 27.51
CA LEU A 87 -18.41 -19.55 28.31
C LEU A 87 -18.04 -19.72 29.79
N ASN A 88 -16.87 -20.30 30.09
CA ASN A 88 -16.37 -20.52 31.45
C ASN A 88 -15.92 -19.25 32.18
N LEU A 89 -15.86 -18.11 31.49
CA LEU A 89 -15.63 -16.81 32.14
C LEU A 89 -16.81 -16.38 33.02
N PHE A 90 -17.98 -16.96 32.79
CA PHE A 90 -19.21 -16.66 33.49
C PHE A 90 -19.67 -17.91 34.26
N PRO A 91 -19.89 -17.82 35.58
CA PRO A 91 -20.45 -18.92 36.35
C PRO A 91 -21.82 -19.39 35.85
N ALA A 92 -22.20 -20.62 36.19
CA ALA A 92 -23.48 -21.23 35.77
C ALA A 92 -24.73 -20.48 36.26
N ASP A 93 -24.62 -19.77 37.39
CA ASP A 93 -25.66 -18.92 37.98
C ASP A 93 -25.68 -17.49 37.40
N CYS A 94 -24.74 -17.16 36.50
CA CYS A 94 -24.69 -15.87 35.83
C CYS A 94 -25.75 -15.75 34.74
N ALA A 95 -26.63 -14.76 34.83
CA ALA A 95 -27.64 -14.44 33.80
C ALA A 95 -27.06 -13.81 32.50
N ALA A 96 -25.73 -13.90 32.29
CA ALA A 96 -25.05 -13.39 31.11
C ALA A 96 -25.51 -14.07 29.81
N PHE A 97 -25.99 -15.31 29.93
CA PHE A 97 -26.27 -16.22 28.82
C PHE A 97 -27.75 -16.60 28.77
N GLY A 98 -28.25 -16.97 27.59
CA GLY A 98 -29.65 -17.39 27.44
C GLY A 98 -30.68 -16.25 27.55
N ASN A 99 -30.25 -14.98 27.57
CA ASN A 99 -31.13 -13.81 27.63
C ASN A 99 -31.63 -13.39 26.24
N GLU A 100 -32.50 -12.37 26.17
CA GLU A 100 -33.12 -11.93 24.91
C GLU A 100 -32.13 -11.40 23.86
N THR A 101 -30.91 -11.01 24.27
CA THR A 101 -29.87 -10.44 23.40
C THR A 101 -28.72 -11.39 23.08
N SER A 102 -28.65 -12.56 23.74
CA SER A 102 -27.62 -13.57 23.50
C SER A 102 -28.09 -14.99 23.83
N PRO A 103 -29.27 -15.41 23.34
CA PRO A 103 -29.83 -16.71 23.69
C PRO A 103 -29.06 -17.91 23.15
N GLU A 104 -28.25 -17.72 22.10
CA GLU A 104 -27.40 -18.73 21.48
C GLU A 104 -26.17 -19.09 22.32
N LEU A 105 -25.79 -18.23 23.27
CA LEU A 105 -24.74 -18.52 24.23
C LEU A 105 -25.39 -19.24 25.41
N ILE A 106 -25.02 -20.50 25.59
CA ILE A 106 -25.53 -21.37 26.66
C ILE A 106 -24.34 -21.73 27.55
N ASN A 107 -24.52 -21.63 28.87
CA ASN A 107 -23.45 -21.92 29.82
C ASN A 107 -22.96 -23.37 29.68
N ASP A 108 -21.64 -23.56 29.62
CA ASP A 108 -20.96 -24.86 29.45
C ASP A 108 -21.40 -25.72 28.24
N ALA A 109 -22.11 -25.12 27.27
CA ALA A 109 -22.61 -25.80 26.07
C ALA A 109 -22.07 -25.14 24.79
N PRO A 110 -20.79 -25.36 24.44
CA PRO A 110 -20.22 -24.83 23.21
C PRO A 110 -20.87 -25.45 21.96
N PRO A 111 -20.78 -24.78 20.80
CA PRO A 111 -21.50 -25.12 19.57
C PRO A 111 -20.87 -26.30 18.80
N PHE A 112 -20.63 -27.42 19.50
CA PHE A 112 -20.13 -28.70 18.97
C PHE A 112 -20.97 -29.87 19.48
N LEU A 113 -21.14 -30.89 18.65
CA LEU A 113 -21.92 -32.09 19.02
C LEU A 113 -21.17 -32.95 20.05
N SER A 114 -19.85 -33.13 19.88
CA SER A 114 -19.01 -33.87 20.82
C SER A 114 -17.89 -33.01 21.42
N ALA A 115 -17.40 -33.42 22.59
CA ALA A 115 -16.24 -32.79 23.24
C ALA A 115 -14.93 -33.08 22.47
N ASP A 116 -14.85 -34.24 21.80
CA ASP A 116 -13.71 -34.61 20.97
C ASP A 116 -13.59 -33.70 19.75
N ASP A 117 -14.71 -33.32 19.13
CA ASP A 117 -14.73 -32.37 18.02
C ASP A 117 -14.18 -31.00 18.46
N GLU A 118 -14.62 -30.50 19.63
CA GLU A 118 -14.13 -29.24 20.18
C GLU A 118 -12.61 -29.30 20.45
N HIS A 119 -12.14 -30.39 21.07
CA HIS A 119 -10.71 -30.56 21.35
C HIS A 119 -9.88 -30.65 20.07
N HIS A 120 -10.38 -31.35 19.06
CA HIS A 120 -9.73 -31.43 17.75
C HIS A 120 -9.62 -30.06 17.09
N VAL A 121 -10.69 -29.27 17.10
CA VAL A 121 -10.72 -27.91 16.54
C VAL A 121 -9.73 -26.98 17.26
N LEU A 122 -9.67 -27.03 18.59
CA LEU A 122 -8.72 -26.24 19.37
C LEU A 122 -7.26 -26.64 19.05
N THR A 123 -7.01 -27.93 18.86
CA THR A 123 -5.69 -28.44 18.45
C THR A 123 -5.33 -27.95 17.05
N GLN A 124 -6.25 -27.97 16.10
CA GLN A 124 -6.02 -27.44 14.75
C GLN A 124 -5.77 -25.93 14.77
N LEU A 125 -6.44 -25.18 15.64
CA LEU A 125 -6.19 -23.76 15.81
C LEU A 125 -4.77 -23.50 16.36
N ASP A 126 -4.30 -24.31 17.31
CA ASP A 126 -2.93 -24.24 17.84
C ASP A 126 -1.89 -24.59 16.75
N THR A 127 -2.18 -25.57 15.89
CA THR A 127 -1.36 -25.91 14.72
C THR A 127 -1.30 -24.75 13.72
N PHE A 128 -2.44 -24.13 13.41
CA PHE A 128 -2.48 -22.95 12.53
C PHE A 128 -1.60 -21.81 13.06
N MET A 129 -1.69 -21.53 14.37
CA MET A 129 -0.84 -20.54 15.01
C MET A 129 0.65 -20.92 14.88
N SER A 130 0.98 -22.18 15.15
CA SER A 130 2.34 -22.71 15.17
C SER A 130 3.02 -22.78 13.79
N ASP A 131 2.28 -23.15 12.75
CA ASP A 131 2.83 -23.50 11.44
C ASP A 131 2.66 -22.40 10.40
N VAL A 132 1.66 -21.52 10.59
CA VAL A 132 1.35 -20.42 9.66
C VAL A 132 1.68 -19.07 10.29
N LEU A 133 1.05 -18.73 11.42
CA LEU A 133 1.08 -17.35 11.92
C LEU A 133 2.41 -16.98 12.61
N LEU A 134 2.91 -17.84 13.50
CA LEU A 134 4.13 -17.63 14.28
C LEU A 134 5.40 -17.55 13.40
N PRO A 135 5.63 -18.47 12.43
CA PRO A 135 6.76 -18.35 11.51
C PRO A 135 6.70 -17.08 10.67
N LEU A 136 5.50 -16.69 10.25
CA LEU A 136 5.29 -15.46 9.52
C LEU A 136 5.65 -14.23 10.37
N ALA A 137 5.13 -14.16 11.59
CA ALA A 137 5.43 -13.07 12.53
C ALA A 137 6.94 -12.93 12.75
N ALA A 138 7.65 -14.06 12.93
CA ALA A 138 9.10 -14.08 13.09
C ALA A 138 9.87 -13.60 11.85
N SER A 139 9.44 -14.00 10.65
CA SER A 139 10.10 -13.58 9.39
C SER A 139 9.95 -12.08 9.09
N THR A 140 8.93 -11.44 9.67
CA THR A 140 8.52 -10.08 9.33
C THR A 140 8.72 -9.08 10.48
N HIS A 141 9.27 -9.51 11.61
CA HIS A 141 9.29 -8.69 12.83
C HIS A 141 7.92 -8.11 13.17
N ALA A 142 6.87 -8.93 13.06
CA ALA A 142 5.50 -8.44 13.13
C ALA A 142 5.16 -7.80 14.48
N LEU A 143 4.23 -6.85 14.44
CA LEU A 143 3.48 -6.42 15.61
C LEU A 143 2.14 -7.15 15.65
N ILE A 144 1.94 -8.00 16.65
CA ILE A 144 0.70 -8.73 16.87
C ILE A 144 -0.17 -7.97 17.87
N LEU A 145 -1.37 -7.57 17.48
CA LEU A 145 -2.37 -6.97 18.36
C LEU A 145 -3.39 -8.05 18.76
N THR A 146 -3.62 -8.23 20.06
CA THR A 146 -4.53 -9.28 20.56
C THR A 146 -5.29 -8.84 21.81
N CYS A 147 -6.27 -9.64 22.26
CA CYS A 147 -7.00 -9.43 23.51
C CYS A 147 -6.14 -9.79 24.72
N ALA A 148 -6.16 -8.97 25.77
CA ALA A 148 -5.40 -9.21 27.00
C ALA A 148 -6.06 -10.16 28.00
N VAL A 149 -7.36 -10.40 27.88
CA VAL A 149 -8.13 -11.21 28.83
C VAL A 149 -8.04 -12.68 28.41
N SER A 150 -7.58 -13.53 29.34
CA SER A 150 -7.51 -14.97 29.11
C SER A 150 -8.91 -15.55 28.95
N GLY A 151 -9.10 -16.43 27.96
CA GLY A 151 -10.39 -17.07 27.68
C GLY A 151 -11.36 -16.24 26.82
N GLU A 152 -11.21 -14.92 26.75
CA GLU A 152 -12.13 -14.03 26.03
C GLU A 152 -12.03 -14.20 24.50
N CYS A 153 -10.81 -14.42 24.01
CA CYS A 153 -10.51 -14.58 22.59
C CYS A 153 -9.83 -15.93 22.33
N ALA A 154 -10.47 -16.77 21.52
CA ALA A 154 -9.96 -18.08 21.10
C ALA A 154 -8.61 -17.97 20.36
N LEU A 155 -8.47 -16.96 19.49
CA LEU A 155 -7.23 -16.72 18.74
C LEU A 155 -6.09 -16.29 19.67
N ALA A 156 -6.38 -15.42 20.66
CA ALA A 156 -5.39 -15.02 21.66
C ALA A 156 -4.91 -16.21 22.49
N GLY A 157 -5.86 -17.05 22.96
CA GLY A 157 -5.53 -18.25 23.72
C GLY A 157 -4.72 -19.26 22.92
N ALA A 158 -5.06 -19.48 21.64
CA ALA A 158 -4.29 -20.35 20.75
C ALA A 158 -2.89 -19.81 20.47
N LEU A 159 -2.76 -18.49 20.26
CA LEU A 159 -1.46 -17.83 20.11
C LEU A 159 -0.59 -18.03 21.35
N SER A 160 -1.11 -17.79 22.56
CA SER A 160 -0.35 -17.96 23.81
C SER A 160 0.07 -19.41 24.02
N ARG A 161 -0.80 -20.40 23.74
CA ARG A 161 -0.45 -21.83 23.80
C ARG A 161 0.63 -22.22 22.79
N ALA A 162 0.48 -21.82 21.54
CA ALA A 162 1.47 -22.08 20.49
C ALA A 162 2.82 -21.41 20.79
N PHE A 163 2.79 -20.17 21.26
CA PHE A 163 3.98 -19.42 21.67
C PHE A 163 4.71 -20.14 22.81
N ARG A 164 3.98 -20.60 23.83
CA ARG A 164 4.55 -21.35 24.95
C ARG A 164 5.22 -22.64 24.51
N GLN A 165 4.60 -23.38 23.58
CA GLN A 165 5.19 -24.61 23.03
C GLN A 165 6.49 -24.34 22.26
N GLN A 166 6.59 -23.19 21.57
CA GLN A 166 7.76 -22.81 20.77
C GLN A 166 8.73 -21.88 21.50
N GLN A 167 8.50 -21.55 22.78
CA GLN A 167 9.29 -20.56 23.51
C GLN A 167 10.79 -20.94 23.57
N ALA A 168 11.10 -22.23 23.70
CA ALA A 168 12.47 -22.74 23.68
C ALA A 168 13.19 -22.48 22.34
N ARG A 169 12.46 -22.41 21.23
CA ARG A 169 13.00 -22.12 19.89
C ARG A 169 13.46 -20.67 19.77
N TRP A 170 12.83 -19.75 20.50
CA TRP A 170 12.97 -18.30 20.31
C TRP A 170 13.71 -17.59 21.44
N GLY A 171 13.87 -18.25 22.59
CA GLY A 171 14.54 -17.68 23.74
C GLY A 171 13.72 -16.55 24.41
N PRO A 172 14.37 -15.68 25.20
CA PRO A 172 13.68 -14.66 25.99
C PRO A 172 13.14 -13.49 25.15
N THR A 173 13.69 -13.27 23.96
CA THR A 173 13.34 -12.13 23.09
C THR A 173 12.96 -12.65 21.70
N PRO A 174 11.67 -12.96 21.46
CA PRO A 174 11.24 -13.40 20.14
C PRO A 174 11.42 -12.29 19.09
N PRO A 175 11.61 -12.64 17.82
CA PRO A 175 11.82 -11.67 16.74
C PRO A 175 10.51 -11.01 16.27
N PHE A 176 9.53 -10.79 17.15
CA PHE A 176 8.26 -10.09 16.91
C PHE A 176 7.70 -9.64 18.27
N THR A 177 6.72 -8.73 18.28
CA THR A 177 6.13 -8.22 19.55
C THR A 177 4.63 -8.52 19.61
N ILE A 178 4.15 -8.99 20.77
CA ILE A 178 2.72 -9.18 21.04
C ILE A 178 2.25 -8.09 21.99
N LEU A 179 1.35 -7.23 21.52
CA LEU A 179 0.69 -6.18 22.30
C LEU A 179 -0.73 -6.64 22.68
N TYR A 180 -0.90 -6.90 23.96
CA TYR A 180 -2.16 -7.32 24.57
C TYR A 180 -2.98 -6.09 24.93
N THR A 181 -4.17 -5.98 24.37
CA THR A 181 -5.07 -4.83 24.56
C THR A 181 -6.34 -5.27 25.27
N THR A 182 -6.84 -4.48 26.22
CA THR A 182 -8.18 -4.69 26.76
C THR A 182 -8.82 -3.39 27.17
N VAL A 183 -10.11 -3.29 26.89
CA VAL A 183 -10.99 -2.28 27.47
C VAL A 183 -11.78 -2.86 28.64
N MET A 184 -11.81 -4.18 28.86
CA MET A 184 -12.72 -4.85 29.82
C MET A 184 -12.27 -4.74 31.30
N THR A 185 -11.58 -3.66 31.66
CA THR A 185 -11.04 -3.42 33.01
C THR A 185 -12.08 -3.59 34.11
N PRO A 186 -13.34 -3.12 33.99
CA PRO A 186 -14.34 -3.30 35.04
C PRO A 186 -14.66 -4.76 35.35
N LEU A 187 -14.62 -5.66 34.35
CA LEU A 187 -14.92 -7.08 34.53
C LEU A 187 -13.83 -7.79 35.34
N LEU A 188 -12.59 -7.31 35.31
CA LEU A 188 -11.51 -7.82 36.17
C LEU A 188 -11.84 -7.62 37.66
N TYR A 189 -12.48 -6.51 38.02
CA TYR A 189 -12.85 -6.19 39.41
C TYR A 189 -14.04 -7.01 39.92
N LEU A 190 -14.82 -7.63 39.04
CA LEU A 190 -15.86 -8.62 39.39
C LEU A 190 -15.28 -10.02 39.64
N ASN A 191 -13.96 -10.21 39.42
CA ASN A 191 -13.30 -11.46 39.74
C ASN A 191 -13.04 -11.61 41.25
N SER A 192 -13.68 -12.62 41.84
CA SER A 192 -13.58 -12.95 43.26
C SER A 192 -12.26 -13.62 43.64
N ASP A 193 -11.51 -14.15 42.67
CA ASP A 193 -10.20 -14.74 42.89
C ASP A 193 -9.20 -13.67 43.36
N LEU A 194 -8.65 -13.87 44.56
CA LEU A 194 -7.67 -12.99 45.18
C LEU A 194 -6.25 -13.17 44.60
N ASP A 195 -6.01 -14.32 43.97
CA ASP A 195 -4.76 -14.71 43.32
C ASP A 195 -4.76 -14.46 41.81
N ALA A 196 -5.82 -13.84 41.29
CA ALA A 196 -5.90 -13.40 39.89
C ALA A 196 -4.71 -12.52 39.50
N TYR A 197 -4.13 -12.78 38.34
CA TYR A 197 -2.89 -12.16 37.88
C TYR A 197 -3.01 -10.64 37.72
N TRP A 198 -4.16 -10.14 37.26
CA TRP A 198 -4.41 -8.71 37.14
C TRP A 198 -4.23 -7.97 38.48
N ARG A 199 -4.56 -8.61 39.63
CA ARG A 199 -4.38 -8.01 40.96
C ARG A 199 -2.91 -7.81 41.27
N ALA A 200 -2.04 -8.73 40.85
CA ALA A 200 -0.59 -8.65 41.03
C ALA A 200 0.02 -7.52 40.19
N LEU A 201 -0.37 -7.39 38.92
CA LEU A 201 0.05 -6.29 38.04
C LEU A 201 -0.41 -4.93 38.59
N ARG A 202 -1.69 -4.82 38.96
CA ARG A 202 -2.26 -3.59 39.53
C ARG A 202 -1.52 -3.14 40.80
N ARG A 203 -1.15 -4.07 41.71
CA ARG A 203 -0.39 -3.74 42.95
C ARG A 203 0.99 -3.13 42.66
N LYS A 204 1.62 -3.49 41.54
CA LYS A 204 2.95 -2.99 41.17
C LYS A 204 2.90 -1.75 40.28
N SER A 205 1.81 -1.55 39.54
CA SER A 205 1.60 -0.37 38.70
C SER A 205 1.17 0.84 39.53
N LYS A 206 1.92 1.94 39.39
CA LYS A 206 1.59 3.23 40.02
C LYS A 206 0.36 3.85 39.36
N SER A 207 0.29 3.82 38.03
CA SER A 207 -0.82 4.40 37.26
C SER A 207 -2.14 3.67 37.54
N TRP A 208 -2.13 2.33 37.52
CA TRP A 208 -3.33 1.54 37.83
C TRP A 208 -3.72 1.63 39.30
N SER A 209 -2.76 1.52 40.24
CA SER A 209 -3.05 1.65 41.68
C SER A 209 -3.69 3.00 42.03
N SER A 210 -3.33 4.07 41.32
CA SER A 210 -3.93 5.40 41.55
C SER A 210 -5.43 5.46 41.22
N ARG A 211 -5.91 4.57 40.33
CA ARG A 211 -7.31 4.47 39.88
C ARG A 211 -8.10 3.36 40.56
N ASP A 212 -7.42 2.46 41.28
CA ASP A 212 -7.98 1.27 41.93
C ASP A 212 -9.20 1.59 42.80
N ARG A 213 -9.09 2.59 43.68
CA ARG A 213 -10.19 2.99 44.57
C ARG A 213 -11.42 3.47 43.80
N THR A 214 -11.22 4.23 42.73
CA THR A 214 -12.32 4.75 41.91
C THR A 214 -13.02 3.61 41.16
N LEU A 215 -12.25 2.69 40.57
CA LEU A 215 -12.79 1.53 39.86
C LEU A 215 -13.54 0.61 40.81
N LEU A 216 -12.98 0.31 41.98
CA LEU A 216 -13.62 -0.52 42.99
C LEU A 216 -14.90 0.11 43.52
N ASP A 217 -14.92 1.42 43.81
CA ASP A 217 -16.12 2.16 44.22
C ASP A 217 -17.21 2.09 43.14
N MET A 218 -16.85 2.32 41.88
CA MET A 218 -17.81 2.25 40.76
C MET A 218 -18.38 0.85 40.56
N VAL A 219 -17.54 -0.19 40.56
CA VAL A 219 -18.01 -1.58 40.39
C VAL A 219 -18.87 -2.03 41.58
N THR A 220 -18.54 -1.61 42.80
CA THR A 220 -19.32 -1.98 43.99
C THR A 220 -20.64 -1.22 44.10
N THR A 221 -20.73 0.00 43.58
CA THR A 221 -21.95 0.84 43.63
C THR A 221 -22.90 0.63 42.45
N GLU A 222 -22.37 0.52 41.22
CA GLU A 222 -23.15 0.48 39.98
C GLU A 222 -23.08 -0.87 39.24
N GLY A 223 -22.24 -1.80 39.71
CA GLY A 223 -21.91 -3.00 38.94
C GLY A 223 -21.22 -2.65 37.61
N PHE A 224 -21.46 -3.45 36.57
CA PHE A 224 -21.06 -3.11 35.20
C PHE A 224 -22.26 -2.59 34.41
N ASN A 225 -22.52 -1.27 34.48
CA ASN A 225 -23.61 -0.58 33.78
C ASN A 225 -25.00 -1.25 33.94
N GLY A 226 -25.24 -1.93 35.07
CA GLY A 226 -26.45 -2.72 35.29
C GLY A 226 -26.56 -4.04 34.50
N PHE A 227 -25.61 -4.36 33.61
CA PHE A 227 -25.53 -5.67 32.94
C PHE A 227 -25.11 -6.78 33.90
N TYR A 228 -24.15 -6.48 34.77
CA TYR A 228 -23.71 -7.37 35.85
C TYR A 228 -23.83 -6.65 37.19
N PRO A 229 -24.74 -7.08 38.09
CA PRO A 229 -24.80 -6.53 39.43
C PRO A 229 -23.56 -6.94 40.24
N GLN A 230 -23.26 -6.20 41.30
CA GLN A 230 -22.08 -6.45 42.16
C GLN A 230 -22.07 -7.83 42.84
N SER A 231 -23.20 -8.54 42.87
CA SER A 231 -23.31 -9.90 43.39
C SER A 231 -22.81 -10.97 42.42
N VAL A 232 -22.57 -10.64 41.15
CA VAL A 232 -22.05 -11.58 40.16
C VAL A 232 -20.53 -11.64 40.27
N HIS A 233 -20.01 -12.84 40.43
CA HIS A 233 -18.57 -13.12 40.39
C HIS A 233 -18.20 -13.63 38.99
N LEU A 234 -17.14 -13.10 38.38
CA LEU A 234 -16.69 -13.50 37.04
C LEU A 234 -15.27 -14.07 37.08
N ASN A 235 -14.87 -14.88 36.10
CA ASN A 235 -13.53 -15.47 36.06
C ASN A 235 -12.56 -14.72 35.14
N HIS A 236 -12.79 -13.43 34.89
CA HIS A 236 -11.96 -12.63 33.98
C HIS A 236 -10.58 -12.36 34.62
N ASP A 237 -9.51 -12.73 33.93
CA ASP A 237 -8.13 -12.45 34.34
C ASP A 237 -7.27 -12.08 33.12
N LEU A 238 -6.13 -11.43 33.36
CA LEU A 238 -5.16 -11.11 32.31
C LEU A 238 -4.32 -12.34 31.96
N ASP A 239 -3.94 -12.46 30.69
CA ASP A 239 -3.06 -13.53 30.22
C ASP A 239 -1.70 -13.46 30.94
N ARG A 240 -1.28 -14.58 31.55
CA ARG A 240 -0.03 -14.66 32.32
C ARG A 240 1.20 -14.67 31.42
N ASP A 241 1.06 -15.06 30.15
CA ASP A 241 2.17 -15.06 29.19
C ASP A 241 2.38 -13.69 28.54
N GLY A 242 1.53 -12.69 28.84
CA GLY A 242 1.60 -11.39 28.19
C GLY A 242 2.80 -10.56 28.63
N CYS A 243 3.53 -10.00 27.65
CA CYS A 243 4.72 -9.19 27.88
C CYS A 243 4.51 -7.68 27.72
N CYS A 244 3.52 -7.26 26.91
CA CYS A 244 3.18 -5.85 26.69
C CYS A 244 1.67 -5.66 26.80
N PHE A 245 1.21 -4.84 27.75
CA PHE A 245 -0.22 -4.56 27.98
C PHE A 245 -0.58 -3.10 27.73
N LEU A 246 -1.69 -2.90 27.02
CA LEU A 246 -2.39 -1.63 26.87
C LEU A 246 -3.80 -1.77 27.47
N ILE A 247 -4.05 -1.09 28.60
CA ILE A 247 -5.28 -1.22 29.37
C ILE A 247 -5.95 0.15 29.53
N VAL A 248 -7.27 0.22 29.34
CA VAL A 248 -8.06 1.45 29.49
C VAL A 248 -9.13 1.28 30.56
N ASP A 249 -9.28 2.25 31.46
CA ASP A 249 -10.11 2.15 32.68
C ASP A 249 -11.64 2.24 32.45
N GLN A 250 -12.08 2.70 31.28
CA GLN A 250 -13.48 2.97 30.91
C GLN A 250 -14.21 4.00 31.78
N VAL A 251 -13.54 4.76 32.64
CA VAL A 251 -14.26 5.67 33.55
C VAL A 251 -14.74 6.91 32.78
N LYS A 252 -16.05 7.12 32.71
CA LYS A 252 -16.65 8.33 32.14
C LYS A 252 -16.40 9.53 33.06
N GLN A 253 -15.84 10.61 32.51
CA GLN A 253 -15.56 11.82 33.29
C GLN A 253 -16.83 12.62 33.61
N VAL A 254 -16.77 13.37 34.72
CA VAL A 254 -17.90 13.98 35.44
C VAL A 254 -18.64 15.01 34.58
N GLY A 255 -19.96 14.82 34.45
CA GLY A 255 -20.88 15.67 33.69
C GLY A 255 -22.27 15.04 33.52
N SER A 256 -22.39 13.72 33.66
CA SER A 256 -23.68 13.00 33.75
C SER A 256 -24.07 12.72 35.20
N THR A 257 -25.37 12.77 35.49
CA THR A 257 -25.99 12.46 36.78
C THR A 257 -25.81 11.00 37.25
N ARG A 258 -25.24 10.11 36.42
CA ARG A 258 -24.95 8.71 36.72
C ARG A 258 -23.49 8.36 36.40
N LYS A 259 -22.83 7.60 37.30
CA LYS A 259 -21.50 6.99 37.09
C LYS A 259 -21.66 5.79 36.15
N GLU A 260 -20.94 5.76 35.03
CA GLU A 260 -21.08 4.74 33.99
C GLU A 260 -19.69 4.39 33.42
N PHE A 261 -19.50 3.14 33.00
CA PHE A 261 -18.33 2.70 32.24
C PHE A 261 -18.56 2.91 30.74
N ASP A 262 -17.62 3.56 30.07
CA ASP A 262 -17.64 3.80 28.62
C ASP A 262 -16.41 3.18 27.95
N ALA A 263 -16.65 2.14 27.15
CA ALA A 263 -15.63 1.44 26.37
C ALA A 263 -15.19 2.20 25.11
N LYS A 264 -15.98 3.20 24.67
CA LYS A 264 -15.80 3.85 23.36
C LYS A 264 -14.42 4.51 23.20
N PRO A 265 -13.88 5.30 24.14
CA PRO A 265 -12.56 5.91 23.99
C PRO A 265 -11.43 4.89 23.76
N GLY A 266 -11.47 3.77 24.47
CA GLY A 266 -10.50 2.68 24.31
C GLY A 266 -10.64 1.95 22.97
N ASN A 267 -11.88 1.67 22.54
CA ASN A 267 -12.15 1.06 21.24
C ASN A 267 -11.73 1.99 20.09
N ASP A 268 -12.01 3.29 20.19
CA ASP A 268 -11.59 4.29 19.22
C ASP A 268 -10.06 4.39 19.14
N LEU A 269 -9.36 4.38 20.28
CA LEU A 269 -7.90 4.36 20.31
C LEU A 269 -7.34 3.12 19.60
N ARG A 270 -7.90 1.94 19.87
CA ARG A 270 -7.49 0.69 19.19
C ARG A 270 -7.73 0.78 17.68
N ASN A 271 -8.89 1.27 17.26
CA ASN A 271 -9.22 1.44 15.84
C ASN A 271 -8.28 2.42 15.13
N GLU A 272 -8.00 3.58 15.73
CA GLU A 272 -7.09 4.57 15.15
C GLU A 272 -5.63 4.10 15.17
N LEU A 273 -5.21 3.32 16.17
CA LEU A 273 -3.89 2.67 16.17
C LEU A 273 -3.75 1.71 14.99
N VAL A 274 -4.75 0.85 14.77
CA VAL A 274 -4.75 -0.09 13.63
C VAL A 274 -4.77 0.67 12.31
N ARG A 275 -5.58 1.73 12.19
CA ARG A 275 -5.63 2.58 10.99
C ARG A 275 -4.31 3.28 10.69
N PHE A 276 -3.64 3.79 11.72
CA PHE A 276 -2.31 4.36 11.58
C PHE A 276 -1.31 3.30 11.10
N LEU A 277 -1.34 2.12 11.69
CA LEU A 277 -0.48 1.00 11.32
C LEU A 277 -0.74 0.50 9.88
N SER A 278 -2.00 0.30 9.47
CA SER A 278 -2.35 -0.13 8.10
C SER A 278 -1.98 0.89 7.03
N SER A 279 -1.96 2.18 7.37
CA SER A 279 -1.49 3.23 6.45
C SER A 279 0.01 3.18 6.19
N THR A 280 0.78 2.56 7.08
CA THR A 280 2.25 2.55 7.04
C THR A 280 2.83 1.18 6.69
N LEU A 281 2.16 0.10 7.09
CA LEU A 281 2.63 -1.29 6.99
C LEU A 281 1.56 -2.18 6.36
N PRO A 282 1.92 -3.33 5.78
CA PRO A 282 0.94 -4.37 5.47
C PRO A 282 0.30 -4.86 6.76
N SER A 283 -1.02 -5.06 6.72
CA SER A 283 -1.83 -5.46 7.87
C SER A 283 -2.77 -6.59 7.48
N ILE A 284 -2.85 -7.62 8.31
CA ILE A 284 -3.84 -8.69 8.24
C ILE A 284 -4.63 -8.73 9.55
N ALA A 285 -5.96 -8.89 9.45
CA ALA A 285 -6.85 -9.05 10.58
C ALA A 285 -7.48 -10.45 10.54
N LEU A 286 -7.42 -11.19 11.65
CA LEU A 286 -7.98 -12.54 11.73
C LEU A 286 -9.17 -12.55 12.68
N ARG A 287 -10.22 -13.28 12.32
CA ARG A 287 -11.39 -13.46 13.18
C ARG A 287 -12.05 -14.83 13.06
N THR A 288 -12.58 -15.33 14.16
CA THR A 288 -13.48 -16.49 14.21
C THR A 288 -14.54 -16.33 15.32
N GLY A 289 -15.37 -17.35 15.53
CA GLY A 289 -16.28 -17.45 16.67
C GLY A 289 -17.55 -16.60 16.58
N TYR A 290 -18.00 -16.16 17.77
CA TYR A 290 -19.25 -15.46 18.03
C TYR A 290 -19.23 -13.98 17.63
N VAL A 291 -20.40 -13.49 17.20
CA VAL A 291 -20.65 -12.07 16.93
C VAL A 291 -21.83 -11.56 17.75
N ASP A 292 -21.62 -10.42 18.41
CA ASP A 292 -22.68 -9.69 19.09
C ASP A 292 -23.58 -8.98 18.07
N LYS A 293 -24.85 -9.37 18.06
CA LYS A 293 -25.86 -8.95 17.09
C LYS A 293 -26.66 -7.73 17.58
N PHE A 294 -26.63 -7.42 18.88
CA PHE A 294 -27.52 -6.44 19.49
C PHE A 294 -26.79 -5.20 19.97
N SER A 295 -25.55 -5.34 20.46
CA SER A 295 -24.73 -4.23 20.92
C SER A 295 -24.18 -3.38 19.78
N THR A 296 -24.01 -2.09 20.04
CA THR A 296 -23.37 -1.13 19.14
C THR A 296 -21.96 -0.74 19.59
N THR A 297 -21.61 -0.99 20.85
CA THR A 297 -20.35 -0.60 21.48
C THR A 297 -19.40 -1.78 21.73
N SER A 298 -19.90 -3.01 21.56
CA SER A 298 -19.13 -4.24 21.72
C SER A 298 -18.03 -4.37 20.66
N ASP A 299 -16.86 -4.83 21.10
CA ASP A 299 -15.73 -5.16 20.25
C ASP A 299 -15.92 -6.46 19.45
N LYS A 300 -17.05 -7.15 19.70
CA LYS A 300 -17.45 -8.40 19.05
C LYS A 300 -18.48 -8.19 17.94
N THR A 301 -18.73 -6.97 17.48
CA THR A 301 -19.69 -6.71 16.39
C THR A 301 -19.08 -6.92 15.00
N TRP A 302 -19.90 -7.12 13.96
CA TRP A 302 -19.45 -7.09 12.56
C TRP A 302 -18.90 -5.72 12.14
N GLN A 303 -19.30 -4.65 12.81
CA GLN A 303 -18.78 -3.31 12.57
C GLN A 303 -17.25 -3.26 12.75
N VAL A 304 -16.69 -4.04 13.67
CA VAL A 304 -15.23 -4.13 13.85
C VAL A 304 -14.55 -4.72 12.62
N CYS A 305 -15.14 -5.75 12.00
CA CYS A 305 -14.63 -6.33 10.75
C CYS A 305 -14.70 -5.32 9.60
N LEU A 306 -15.82 -4.60 9.47
CA LEU A 306 -15.99 -3.55 8.46
C LEU A 306 -14.98 -2.42 8.65
N ASN A 307 -14.67 -2.05 9.89
CA ASN A 307 -13.63 -1.05 10.18
C ASN A 307 -12.24 -1.52 9.72
N GLN A 308 -11.92 -2.82 9.83
CA GLN A 308 -10.66 -3.37 9.31
C GLN A 308 -10.61 -3.28 7.77
N VAL A 309 -11.65 -3.74 7.10
CA VAL A 309 -11.79 -3.66 5.65
C VAL A 309 -11.65 -2.21 5.17
N HIS A 310 -12.45 -1.28 5.72
CA HIS A 310 -12.38 0.13 5.36
C HIS A 310 -11.02 0.79 5.67
N SER A 311 -10.24 0.23 6.60
CA SER A 311 -8.87 0.70 6.89
C SER A 311 -7.81 0.21 5.90
N GLY A 312 -8.18 -0.60 4.91
CA GLY A 312 -7.26 -1.21 3.96
C GLY A 312 -6.56 -2.47 4.48
N THR A 313 -7.07 -3.07 5.56
CA THR A 313 -6.51 -4.28 6.17
C THR A 313 -7.16 -5.52 5.56
N GLU A 314 -6.35 -6.52 5.18
CA GLU A 314 -6.86 -7.81 4.67
C GLU A 314 -7.54 -8.56 5.82
N LEU A 315 -8.84 -8.84 5.70
CA LEU A 315 -9.64 -9.52 6.71
C LEU A 315 -9.72 -11.02 6.37
N LEU A 316 -9.21 -11.87 7.25
CA LEU A 316 -9.25 -13.31 7.14
C LEU A 316 -10.25 -13.91 8.14
N LEU A 317 -11.33 -14.49 7.62
CA LEU A 317 -12.35 -15.21 8.39
C LEU A 317 -11.98 -16.69 8.48
N LEU A 318 -11.82 -17.20 9.69
CA LEU A 318 -11.45 -18.60 9.91
C LEU A 318 -12.68 -19.46 10.21
N ASP A 319 -12.93 -20.46 9.35
CA ASP A 319 -13.90 -21.52 9.61
C ASP A 319 -13.24 -22.63 10.42
N LEU A 320 -13.79 -22.88 11.61
CA LEU A 320 -13.30 -23.88 12.55
C LEU A 320 -13.87 -25.27 12.28
N ARG A 321 -14.93 -25.39 11.48
CA ARG A 321 -15.64 -26.67 11.29
C ARG A 321 -15.07 -27.45 10.11
N PRO A 322 -15.02 -28.78 10.19
CA PRO A 322 -14.72 -29.61 9.03
C PRO A 322 -15.90 -29.54 8.06
N ARG A 323 -15.70 -28.91 6.90
CA ARG A 323 -16.76 -28.73 5.89
C ARG A 323 -16.29 -29.15 4.49
N PRO A 324 -16.15 -30.46 4.23
CA PRO A 324 -15.82 -30.93 2.88
C PRO A 324 -16.93 -30.50 1.91
N MET A 325 -16.55 -29.90 0.78
CA MET A 325 -17.48 -29.43 -0.26
C MET A 325 -17.50 -30.39 -1.46
N GLU A 326 -17.84 -31.64 -1.17
CA GLU A 326 -17.99 -32.69 -2.19
C GLU A 326 -19.38 -32.64 -2.83
N ALA A 327 -19.47 -32.95 -4.12
CA ALA A 327 -20.75 -33.04 -4.81
C ALA A 327 -21.59 -34.18 -4.22
N PRO A 328 -22.92 -34.03 -4.08
CA PRO A 328 -23.80 -35.00 -3.44
C PRO A 328 -23.67 -36.43 -3.97
N ASP A 329 -23.33 -36.59 -5.26
CA ASP A 329 -23.24 -37.88 -5.96
C ASP A 329 -21.80 -38.29 -6.30
N GLY A 330 -20.78 -37.57 -5.79
CA GLY A 330 -19.37 -37.75 -6.18
C GLY A 330 -19.03 -37.31 -7.61
N GLY A 331 -19.97 -36.64 -8.31
CA GLY A 331 -19.79 -36.06 -9.64
C GLY A 331 -19.18 -34.65 -9.62
N GLN A 332 -19.21 -33.96 -10.77
CA GLN A 332 -18.86 -32.53 -10.87
C GLN A 332 -20.06 -31.63 -10.60
N TRP A 333 -19.80 -30.42 -10.10
CA TRP A 333 -20.83 -29.41 -9.87
C TRP A 333 -21.32 -28.84 -11.19
N VAL A 334 -22.65 -28.83 -11.41
CA VAL A 334 -23.22 -28.42 -12.71
C VAL A 334 -23.44 -26.91 -12.79
N SER A 335 -23.73 -26.25 -11.66
CA SER A 335 -23.90 -24.79 -11.63
C SER A 335 -23.51 -24.17 -10.28
N ARG A 336 -23.16 -22.88 -10.28
CA ARG A 336 -22.88 -22.11 -9.06
C ARG A 336 -24.08 -22.10 -8.13
N THR A 337 -25.29 -21.90 -8.67
CA THR A 337 -26.53 -21.90 -7.88
C THR A 337 -26.74 -23.24 -7.18
N GLN A 338 -26.53 -24.37 -7.88
CA GLN A 338 -26.61 -25.69 -7.26
C GLN A 338 -25.59 -25.86 -6.12
N PHE A 339 -24.38 -25.35 -6.29
CA PHE A 339 -23.35 -25.39 -5.25
C PHE A 339 -23.69 -24.54 -4.03
N ILE A 340 -24.18 -23.32 -4.24
CA ILE A 340 -24.61 -22.42 -3.16
C ILE A 340 -25.75 -23.07 -2.37
N GLU A 341 -26.74 -23.66 -3.05
CA GLU A 341 -27.85 -24.34 -2.37
C GLU A 341 -27.40 -25.59 -1.61
N ALA A 342 -26.51 -26.40 -2.19
CA ALA A 342 -25.98 -27.58 -1.49
C ALA A 342 -25.17 -27.19 -0.24
N ALA A 343 -24.36 -26.14 -0.33
CA ALA A 343 -23.64 -25.58 0.81
C ALA A 343 -24.63 -25.05 1.87
N TRP A 344 -25.67 -24.33 1.45
CA TRP A 344 -26.70 -23.85 2.35
C TRP A 344 -27.42 -24.99 3.08
N ASP A 345 -27.83 -26.04 2.39
CA ASP A 345 -28.49 -27.20 2.99
C ASP A 345 -27.60 -27.89 4.02
N LYS A 346 -26.29 -27.98 3.77
CA LYS A 346 -25.33 -28.54 4.72
C LYS A 346 -25.19 -27.67 5.96
N LEU A 347 -25.15 -26.34 5.81
CA LEU A 347 -25.17 -25.40 6.93
C LEU A 347 -26.44 -25.57 7.76
N VAL A 348 -27.61 -25.60 7.11
CA VAL A 348 -28.92 -25.75 7.76
C VAL A 348 -28.98 -27.03 8.60
N LYS A 349 -28.58 -28.17 8.02
CA LYS A 349 -28.54 -29.47 8.70
C LYS A 349 -27.63 -29.46 9.93
N GLY A 350 -26.47 -28.81 9.84
CA GLY A 350 -25.56 -28.69 10.98
C GLY A 350 -26.15 -27.88 12.13
N CYS A 351 -26.77 -26.74 11.82
CA CYS A 351 -27.43 -25.91 12.82
C CYS A 351 -28.67 -26.62 13.42
N GLU A 352 -29.43 -27.40 12.64
CA GLU A 352 -30.55 -28.21 13.15
C GLU A 352 -30.10 -29.36 14.05
N ALA A 353 -28.99 -30.02 13.73
CA ALA A 353 -28.42 -31.06 14.58
C ALA A 353 -28.00 -30.51 15.95
N LEU A 354 -27.43 -29.30 16.00
CA LEU A 354 -27.11 -28.63 17.27
C LEU A 354 -28.38 -28.34 18.08
N LEU A 355 -29.42 -27.80 17.44
CA LEU A 355 -30.71 -27.52 18.10
C LEU A 355 -31.38 -28.79 18.64
N ALA A 356 -31.26 -29.92 17.93
CA ALA A 356 -31.78 -31.21 18.38
C ALA A 356 -31.06 -31.73 19.64
N ASP A 357 -29.79 -31.38 19.83
CA ASP A 357 -28.98 -31.70 21.02
C ASP A 357 -29.13 -30.65 22.14
N GLY A 358 -30.06 -29.70 22.01
CA GLY A 358 -30.27 -28.61 22.97
C GLY A 358 -29.18 -27.54 22.95
N LYS A 359 -28.35 -27.49 21.91
CA LYS A 359 -27.31 -26.49 21.68
C LYS A 359 -27.76 -25.50 20.60
N CYS A 360 -27.11 -24.35 20.51
CA CYS A 360 -27.35 -23.39 19.43
C CYS A 360 -26.05 -23.09 18.69
N ASP A 361 -26.14 -22.78 17.40
CA ASP A 361 -24.97 -22.38 16.64
C ASP A 361 -24.61 -20.92 16.93
N SER A 362 -23.53 -20.73 17.70
CA SER A 362 -22.98 -19.42 18.04
C SER A 362 -21.71 -19.04 17.25
N LEU A 363 -21.25 -19.88 16.30
CA LEU A 363 -20.05 -19.60 15.49
C LEU A 363 -20.40 -18.82 14.22
N ASP A 364 -20.92 -17.61 14.38
CA ASP A 364 -21.39 -16.77 13.28
C ASP A 364 -20.32 -16.55 12.20
N VAL A 365 -19.07 -16.31 12.61
CA VAL A 365 -17.96 -16.06 11.68
C VAL A 365 -17.65 -17.30 10.83
N CYS A 366 -17.75 -18.50 11.40
CA CYS A 366 -17.55 -19.75 10.66
C CYS A 366 -18.62 -19.95 9.59
N ASN A 367 -19.87 -19.57 9.89
CA ASN A 367 -20.97 -19.64 8.92
C ASN A 367 -20.79 -18.63 7.77
N VAL A 368 -20.29 -17.43 8.06
CA VAL A 368 -19.97 -16.43 7.02
C VAL A 368 -18.76 -16.84 6.20
N ALA A 369 -17.70 -17.38 6.82
CA ALA A 369 -16.53 -17.90 6.12
C ALA A 369 -16.92 -19.03 5.14
N TYR A 370 -17.77 -19.95 5.60
CA TYR A 370 -18.29 -21.03 4.77
C TYR A 370 -19.14 -20.52 3.60
N ALA A 371 -20.02 -19.55 3.84
CA ALA A 371 -20.81 -18.92 2.79
C ALA A 371 -19.94 -18.12 1.80
N HIS A 372 -18.88 -17.45 2.28
CA HIS A 372 -17.91 -16.76 1.43
C HIS A 372 -17.18 -17.75 0.52
N HIS A 373 -16.77 -18.92 1.04
CA HIS A 373 -16.22 -20.00 0.21
C HIS A 373 -17.25 -20.44 -0.84
N ALA A 374 -18.50 -20.67 -0.43
CA ALA A 374 -19.58 -21.07 -1.31
C ALA A 374 -19.90 -20.03 -2.42
N LEU A 375 -19.65 -18.75 -2.18
CA LEU A 375 -19.89 -17.64 -3.11
C LEU A 375 -18.72 -17.39 -4.07
N TYR A 376 -17.47 -17.54 -3.62
CA TYR A 376 -16.29 -17.16 -4.43
C TYR A 376 -15.35 -18.31 -4.85
N HIS A 377 -15.45 -19.50 -4.24
CA HIS A 377 -14.59 -20.64 -4.54
C HIS A 377 -15.44 -21.79 -5.11
N PHE A 378 -15.57 -21.86 -6.45
CA PHE A 378 -16.28 -22.94 -7.14
C PHE A 378 -15.29 -24.06 -7.51
N PRO A 379 -15.60 -25.35 -7.29
CA PRO A 379 -14.60 -26.43 -7.41
C PRO A 379 -14.15 -26.80 -8.84
N GLU A 380 -14.37 -25.96 -9.86
CA GLU A 380 -13.86 -26.22 -11.20
C GLU A 380 -12.66 -25.31 -11.52
N LYS A 381 -11.49 -25.96 -11.60
CA LYS A 381 -10.13 -25.45 -11.78
C LYS A 381 -9.49 -24.76 -10.58
N ASP A 382 -9.26 -25.53 -9.52
CA ASP A 382 -7.90 -25.52 -8.96
C ASP A 382 -7.00 -26.30 -9.94
N GLU A 383 -6.61 -25.64 -11.03
CA GLU A 383 -5.32 -25.99 -11.63
C GLU A 383 -4.28 -25.68 -10.56
N ALA A 384 -3.92 -26.71 -9.79
CA ALA A 384 -2.71 -26.74 -9.01
C ALA A 384 -1.53 -26.43 -9.96
N GLY A 385 -1.18 -25.15 -10.08
CA GLY A 385 -0.04 -24.67 -10.86
C GLY A 385 -0.32 -23.92 -12.17
N ALA A 386 -1.54 -23.45 -12.47
CA ALA A 386 -1.67 -22.48 -13.57
C ALA A 386 -1.10 -21.13 -13.13
N PRO A 387 -0.11 -20.55 -13.83
CA PRO A 387 0.25 -19.16 -13.61
C PRO A 387 -0.99 -18.29 -13.88
N PRO A 388 -1.17 -17.16 -13.17
CA PRO A 388 -2.26 -16.24 -13.45
C PRO A 388 -2.27 -15.96 -14.94
N GLN A 389 -3.39 -16.25 -15.62
CA GLN A 389 -3.51 -16.07 -17.07
C GLN A 389 -2.94 -14.71 -17.43
N GLN A 390 -1.79 -14.73 -18.09
CA GLN A 390 -1.04 -13.55 -18.45
C GLN A 390 -1.89 -12.86 -19.51
N ARG A 391 -2.65 -11.84 -19.08
CA ARG A 391 -3.55 -11.08 -19.95
C ARG A 391 -2.77 -10.74 -21.21
N SER A 392 -3.33 -11.10 -22.36
CA SER A 392 -2.75 -10.76 -23.65
C SER A 392 -2.47 -9.27 -23.67
N VAL A 393 -1.25 -8.88 -24.04
CA VAL A 393 -0.86 -7.46 -24.15
C VAL A 393 -1.75 -6.80 -25.21
N ILE A 394 -2.67 -5.95 -24.76
CA ILE A 394 -3.57 -5.15 -25.61
C ILE A 394 -2.96 -3.76 -25.78
N PRO A 395 -2.88 -3.19 -27.00
CA PRO A 395 -2.41 -1.81 -27.21
C PRO A 395 -3.23 -0.75 -26.46
N LEU A 396 -2.59 0.34 -26.05
CA LEU A 396 -3.23 1.40 -25.25
C LEU A 396 -4.49 1.99 -25.90
N HIS A 397 -4.50 2.22 -27.21
CA HIS A 397 -5.67 2.77 -27.90
C HIS A 397 -6.89 1.82 -27.88
N GLU A 398 -6.64 0.51 -27.89
CA GLU A 398 -7.68 -0.52 -27.81
C GLU A 398 -8.20 -0.66 -26.37
N ALA A 399 -7.30 -0.63 -25.38
CA ALA A 399 -7.68 -0.59 -23.96
C ALA A 399 -8.56 0.63 -23.61
N ILE A 400 -8.28 1.80 -24.21
CA ILE A 400 -9.14 2.99 -24.06
C ILE A 400 -10.51 2.78 -24.71
N ARG A 401 -10.57 2.09 -25.86
CA ARG A 401 -11.83 1.78 -26.55
C ARG A 401 -12.69 0.84 -25.71
N GLU A 402 -12.10 -0.21 -25.14
CA GLU A 402 -12.77 -1.16 -24.24
C GLU A 402 -13.28 -0.45 -22.98
N ALA A 403 -12.44 0.33 -22.29
CA ALA A 403 -12.84 1.07 -21.09
C ALA A 403 -13.96 2.11 -21.36
N ARG A 404 -14.01 2.69 -22.57
CA ARG A 404 -15.13 3.56 -23.00
C ARG A 404 -16.40 2.76 -23.23
N ALA A 405 -16.31 1.59 -23.86
CA ALA A 405 -17.44 0.71 -24.09
C ALA A 405 -18.01 0.18 -22.76
N GLU A 406 -17.15 -0.26 -21.84
CA GLU A 406 -17.55 -0.67 -20.48
C GLU A 406 -18.30 0.45 -19.76
N ARG A 407 -17.79 1.69 -19.80
CA ARG A 407 -18.46 2.86 -19.19
C ARG A 407 -19.82 3.16 -19.84
N GLN A 408 -19.99 2.87 -21.13
CA GLN A 408 -21.28 2.99 -21.83
C GLN A 408 -22.23 1.85 -21.44
N HIS A 409 -21.76 0.61 -21.37
CA HIS A 409 -22.54 -0.55 -20.94
C HIS A 409 -22.98 -0.46 -19.46
N GLN A 410 -22.15 0.12 -18.58
CA GLN A 410 -22.48 0.34 -17.17
C GLN A 410 -23.64 1.32 -16.95
N VAL A 411 -23.98 2.12 -17.97
CA VAL A 411 -25.17 3.00 -18.00
C VAL A 411 -26.39 2.29 -18.60
N SER A 412 -26.22 1.12 -19.20
CA SER A 412 -27.26 0.45 -20.02
C SER A 412 -27.62 -0.99 -19.59
N SER A 413 -26.87 -1.67 -18.74
CA SER A 413 -27.16 -3.09 -18.41
C SER A 413 -27.78 -3.28 -17.02
N VAL A 414 -29.12 -3.27 -16.96
CA VAL A 414 -29.89 -4.15 -16.07
C VAL A 414 -30.33 -5.31 -16.95
N ASP A 415 -29.41 -6.21 -17.30
CA ASP A 415 -29.75 -7.44 -18.00
C ASP A 415 -29.07 -8.63 -17.32
N LEU A 416 -29.90 -9.64 -17.08
CA LEU A 416 -29.64 -10.87 -16.34
C LEU A 416 -28.89 -11.86 -17.26
N ASP A 417 -27.57 -11.97 -17.08
CA ASP A 417 -26.82 -13.14 -17.55
C ASP A 417 -26.72 -14.14 -16.39
N GLU A 418 -27.49 -15.24 -16.48
CA GLU A 418 -27.52 -16.32 -15.49
C GLU A 418 -26.29 -17.26 -15.56
N ASP A 419 -25.41 -17.08 -16.57
CA ASP A 419 -24.23 -17.94 -16.84
C ASP A 419 -22.88 -17.32 -16.41
N ARG A 420 -22.85 -16.44 -15.40
CA ARG A 420 -21.58 -15.90 -14.88
C ARG A 420 -20.89 -16.87 -13.91
N TRP A 421 -19.58 -17.00 -14.06
CA TRP A 421 -18.71 -17.80 -13.17
C TRP A 421 -18.51 -17.16 -11.78
N GLU A 422 -18.70 -15.84 -11.67
CA GLU A 422 -18.68 -15.08 -10.42
C GLU A 422 -20.09 -14.96 -9.83
N ALA A 423 -20.22 -15.03 -8.50
CA ALA A 423 -21.52 -14.85 -7.85
C ALA A 423 -22.12 -13.47 -8.16
N THR A 424 -23.38 -13.46 -8.58
CA THR A 424 -24.10 -12.22 -8.87
C THR A 424 -24.39 -11.44 -7.59
N ASP A 425 -24.51 -10.11 -7.68
CA ASP A 425 -24.85 -9.27 -6.51
C ASP A 425 -26.19 -9.70 -5.87
N ALA A 426 -27.12 -10.21 -6.69
CA ALA A 426 -28.38 -10.78 -6.23
C ALA A 426 -28.17 -12.05 -5.39
N GLN A 427 -27.30 -12.97 -5.83
CA GLN A 427 -26.94 -14.18 -5.06
C GLN A 427 -26.23 -13.83 -3.75
N VAL A 428 -25.30 -12.87 -3.76
CA VAL A 428 -24.60 -12.43 -2.54
C VAL A 428 -25.58 -11.80 -1.55
N MET A 429 -26.49 -10.95 -2.03
CA MET A 429 -27.54 -10.34 -1.20
C MET A 429 -28.51 -11.40 -0.65
N ASP A 430 -28.90 -12.40 -1.45
CA ASP A 430 -29.75 -13.50 -1.00
C ASP A 430 -29.09 -14.29 0.14
N VAL A 431 -27.83 -14.72 -0.06
CA VAL A 431 -27.05 -15.43 0.96
C VAL A 431 -26.89 -14.59 2.23
N ALA A 432 -26.60 -13.30 2.12
CA ALA A 432 -26.48 -12.40 3.27
C ALA A 432 -27.78 -12.28 4.08
N ARG A 433 -28.93 -12.16 3.40
CA ARG A 433 -30.26 -12.13 4.05
C ARG A 433 -30.59 -13.46 4.70
N ARG A 434 -30.33 -14.58 4.01
CA ARG A 434 -30.56 -15.93 4.52
C ARG A 434 -29.71 -16.19 5.76
N LEU A 435 -28.43 -15.84 5.75
CA LEU A 435 -27.55 -15.95 6.93
C LEU A 435 -28.07 -15.13 8.11
N ALA A 436 -28.37 -13.85 7.89
CA ALA A 436 -28.87 -12.98 8.96
C ALA A 436 -30.21 -13.49 9.52
N GLY A 437 -31.13 -13.89 8.65
CA GLY A 437 -32.41 -14.47 9.05
C GLY A 437 -32.22 -15.77 9.84
N ARG A 438 -31.31 -16.63 9.40
CA ARG A 438 -31.01 -17.89 10.08
C ARG A 438 -30.39 -17.68 11.45
N MET A 439 -29.37 -16.82 11.57
CA MET A 439 -28.73 -16.51 12.85
C MET A 439 -29.75 -16.03 13.88
N LEU A 440 -30.64 -15.11 13.50
CA LEU A 440 -31.66 -14.57 14.41
C LEU A 440 -32.80 -15.58 14.67
N GLN A 441 -33.10 -16.46 13.71
CA GLN A 441 -34.05 -17.56 13.89
C GLN A 441 -33.54 -18.58 14.91
N ASP A 442 -32.27 -18.95 14.85
CA ASP A 442 -31.66 -19.86 15.81
C ASP A 442 -31.61 -19.23 17.21
N CYS A 443 -31.33 -17.93 17.33
CA CYS A 443 -31.51 -17.18 18.58
C CYS A 443 -32.94 -17.30 19.13
N ARG A 444 -33.98 -17.12 18.29
CA ARG A 444 -35.39 -17.25 18.68
C ARG A 444 -35.72 -18.66 19.16
N LYS A 445 -35.20 -19.70 18.49
CA LYS A 445 -35.41 -21.10 18.87
C LYS A 445 -34.73 -21.42 20.20
N ALA A 446 -33.51 -20.92 20.41
CA ALA A 446 -32.74 -21.12 21.64
C ALA A 446 -33.43 -20.53 22.88
N LEU A 447 -34.17 -19.43 22.73
CA LEU A 447 -34.96 -18.84 23.84
C LEU A 447 -36.07 -19.77 24.37
N GLY A 448 -36.64 -20.63 23.52
CA GLY A 448 -37.71 -21.57 23.90
C GLY A 448 -39.01 -20.93 24.40
N ARG A 449 -39.14 -19.60 24.39
CA ARG A 449 -40.30 -18.84 24.89
C ARG A 449 -40.70 -17.71 23.93
N PRO A 450 -41.98 -17.26 23.92
CA PRO A 450 -42.39 -16.15 23.08
C PRO A 450 -41.72 -14.84 23.52
N LEU A 451 -41.20 -14.09 22.55
CA LEU A 451 -40.65 -12.75 22.73
C LEU A 451 -41.77 -11.70 22.92
N SER A 452 -41.48 -10.62 23.64
CA SER A 452 -42.37 -9.45 23.69
C SER A 452 -42.45 -8.76 22.32
N ASP A 453 -43.51 -7.99 22.09
CA ASP A 453 -43.68 -7.23 20.84
C ASP A 453 -42.52 -6.25 20.57
N GLU A 454 -41.93 -5.69 21.62
CA GLU A 454 -40.77 -4.80 21.53
C GLU A 454 -39.52 -5.56 21.05
N PHE A 455 -39.25 -6.73 21.64
CA PHE A 455 -38.13 -7.56 21.22
C PHE A 455 -38.34 -8.17 19.82
N ASN A 456 -39.58 -8.52 19.44
CA ASN A 456 -39.87 -8.99 18.07
C ASN A 456 -39.50 -7.91 17.04
N LYS A 457 -39.91 -6.66 17.27
CA LYS A 457 -39.53 -5.52 16.42
C LYS A 457 -38.02 -5.29 16.40
N LEU A 458 -37.34 -5.46 17.54
CA LEU A 458 -35.89 -5.35 17.63
C LEU A 458 -35.20 -6.43 16.80
N TYR A 459 -35.63 -7.70 16.89
CA TYR A 459 -35.09 -8.81 16.10
C TYR A 459 -35.28 -8.58 14.59
N ASP A 460 -36.44 -8.10 14.16
CA ASP A 460 -36.71 -7.81 12.74
C ASP A 460 -35.80 -6.69 12.25
N LYS A 461 -35.66 -5.60 13.02
CA LYS A 461 -34.72 -4.51 12.72
C LYS A 461 -33.28 -5.02 12.64
N LYS A 462 -32.84 -5.82 13.61
CA LYS A 462 -31.48 -6.38 13.66
C LYS A 462 -31.20 -7.36 12.53
N THR A 463 -32.20 -8.09 12.05
CA THR A 463 -32.05 -8.97 10.89
C THR A 463 -31.69 -8.16 9.64
N VAL A 464 -32.35 -7.03 9.40
CA VAL A 464 -32.06 -6.15 8.26
C VAL A 464 -30.69 -5.47 8.40
N GLU A 465 -30.36 -4.96 9.60
CA GLU A 465 -29.05 -4.35 9.88
C GLU A 465 -27.91 -5.36 9.67
N LEU A 466 -28.07 -6.57 10.20
CA LEU A 466 -27.08 -7.65 10.07
C LEU A 466 -26.91 -8.09 8.62
N ALA A 467 -28.00 -8.26 7.85
CA ALA A 467 -27.92 -8.61 6.44
C ALA A 467 -27.12 -7.57 5.64
N SER A 468 -27.29 -6.28 5.94
CA SER A 468 -26.52 -5.20 5.32
C SER A 468 -25.03 -5.30 5.66
N GLN A 469 -24.69 -5.49 6.94
CA GLN A 469 -23.30 -5.64 7.38
C GLN A 469 -22.64 -6.88 6.76
N LEU A 470 -23.33 -8.01 6.74
CA LEU A 470 -22.84 -9.25 6.13
C LEU A 470 -22.61 -9.10 4.64
N ARG A 471 -23.52 -8.44 3.90
CA ARG A 471 -23.29 -8.15 2.48
C ARG A 471 -22.04 -7.29 2.28
N SER A 472 -21.86 -6.24 3.09
CA SER A 472 -20.68 -5.38 3.00
C SER A 472 -19.38 -6.14 3.24
N VAL A 473 -19.38 -7.14 4.14
CA VAL A 473 -18.22 -8.03 4.33
C VAL A 473 -18.05 -8.96 3.13
N LEU A 474 -19.10 -9.65 2.69
CA LEU A 474 -19.04 -10.65 1.62
C LEU A 474 -18.63 -10.06 0.26
N VAL A 475 -19.08 -8.84 -0.06
CA VAL A 475 -18.74 -8.17 -1.33
C VAL A 475 -17.33 -7.58 -1.30
N SER A 476 -16.72 -7.42 -0.13
CA SER A 476 -15.44 -6.75 -0.02
C SER A 476 -14.31 -7.57 -0.65
N PRO A 477 -13.47 -6.98 -1.52
CA PRO A 477 -12.31 -7.67 -2.09
C PRO A 477 -11.21 -7.96 -1.06
N GLN A 478 -11.28 -7.34 0.12
CA GLN A 478 -10.32 -7.54 1.23
C GLN A 478 -10.80 -8.58 2.22
N ALA A 479 -12.01 -9.12 2.05
CA ALA A 479 -12.50 -10.21 2.88
C ALA A 479 -12.11 -11.55 2.23
N HIS A 480 -11.42 -12.37 3.02
CA HIS A 480 -10.96 -13.70 2.63
C HIS A 480 -11.44 -14.70 3.66
N GLN A 481 -11.52 -15.95 3.25
CA GLN A 481 -11.90 -17.04 4.15
C GLN A 481 -10.85 -18.15 4.05
N VAL A 482 -10.63 -18.85 5.16
CA VAL A 482 -9.80 -20.05 5.24
C VAL A 482 -10.47 -21.04 6.17
N ASN A 483 -10.47 -22.31 5.78
CA ASN A 483 -10.84 -23.39 6.68
C ASN A 483 -9.58 -23.93 7.36
N ILE A 484 -9.57 -24.00 8.70
CA ILE A 484 -8.37 -24.45 9.43
C ILE A 484 -8.06 -25.93 9.22
N HIS A 485 -8.96 -26.73 8.65
CA HIS A 485 -8.67 -28.12 8.33
C HIS A 485 -7.83 -28.27 7.04
N ASP A 486 -7.68 -27.20 6.25
CA ASP A 486 -6.78 -27.13 5.09
C ASP A 486 -5.59 -26.20 5.35
N MET A 487 -4.54 -26.76 5.97
CA MET A 487 -3.32 -26.02 6.32
C MET A 487 -2.52 -25.55 5.09
N ALA A 488 -2.58 -26.30 3.99
CA ALA A 488 -1.86 -25.95 2.78
C ALA A 488 -2.48 -24.70 2.14
N ASP A 489 -3.81 -24.68 2.04
CA ASP A 489 -4.54 -23.52 1.55
C ASP A 489 -4.40 -22.31 2.49
N ALA A 490 -4.50 -22.54 3.81
CA ALA A 490 -4.28 -21.51 4.82
C ALA A 490 -2.93 -20.81 4.65
N LYS A 491 -1.85 -21.58 4.45
CA LYS A 491 -0.51 -21.03 4.23
C LYS A 491 -0.38 -20.31 2.90
N ARG A 492 -1.00 -20.84 1.84
CA ARG A 492 -1.03 -20.22 0.51
C ARG A 492 -1.72 -18.86 0.54
N ILE A 493 -2.92 -18.80 1.12
CA ILE A 493 -3.71 -17.56 1.22
C ILE A 493 -3.00 -16.55 2.12
N VAL A 494 -2.55 -16.94 3.33
CA VAL A 494 -1.86 -16.00 4.21
C VAL A 494 -0.60 -15.42 3.55
N ASN A 495 0.18 -16.22 2.82
CA ASN A 495 1.34 -15.70 2.08
C ASN A 495 0.92 -14.80 0.90
N SER A 496 -0.13 -15.15 0.16
CA SER A 496 -0.61 -14.33 -0.97
C SER A 496 -1.17 -12.98 -0.50
N LEU A 497 -1.80 -12.92 0.67
CA LEU A 497 -2.33 -11.69 1.27
C LEU A 497 -1.23 -10.71 1.69
N ILE A 498 -0.05 -11.22 2.01
CA ILE A 498 1.11 -10.38 2.38
C ILE A 498 1.85 -9.90 1.14
N GLN A 499 1.75 -10.70 0.07
CA GLN A 499 2.22 -10.36 -1.26
C GLN A 499 1.17 -9.59 -2.08
N SER A 500 -0.02 -9.30 -1.53
CA SER A 500 -1.13 -8.76 -2.30
C SER A 500 -0.73 -7.40 -2.89
N ASP A 501 -0.77 -7.36 -4.23
CA ASP A 501 -0.28 -6.23 -4.99
C ASP A 501 -1.17 -5.02 -4.69
N ARG A 502 -0.57 -3.97 -4.12
CA ARG A 502 -1.27 -2.70 -3.84
C ARG A 502 -1.54 -1.90 -5.12
N LEU A 503 -1.05 -2.38 -6.27
CA LEU A 503 -1.36 -1.83 -7.57
C LEU A 503 -2.80 -2.18 -7.96
N PRO A 504 -3.53 -1.23 -8.57
CA PRO A 504 -4.84 -1.55 -9.11
C PRO A 504 -4.67 -2.56 -10.25
N ARG A 505 -5.64 -3.48 -10.42
CA ARG A 505 -5.59 -4.46 -11.52
C ARG A 505 -5.58 -3.81 -12.90
N THR A 506 -6.21 -2.64 -13.03
CA THR A 506 -6.28 -1.84 -14.25
C THR A 506 -6.24 -0.35 -13.89
N ASN A 507 -5.76 0.49 -14.80
CA ASN A 507 -5.88 1.94 -14.64
C ASN A 507 -7.32 2.38 -14.92
N SER A 508 -7.73 3.46 -14.25
CA SER A 508 -8.97 4.16 -14.58
C SER A 508 -8.94 4.69 -16.01
N LEU A 509 -10.12 4.94 -16.61
CA LEU A 509 -10.20 5.56 -17.94
C LEU A 509 -9.46 6.91 -18.00
N GLU A 510 -9.54 7.70 -16.94
CA GLU A 510 -8.81 8.96 -16.80
C GLU A 510 -7.29 8.72 -16.81
N GLY A 511 -6.81 7.74 -16.05
CA GLY A 511 -5.41 7.32 -16.04
C GLY A 511 -4.92 6.86 -17.42
N LEU A 512 -5.73 6.11 -18.17
CA LEU A 512 -5.40 5.67 -19.54
C LEU A 512 -5.26 6.85 -20.51
N LEU A 513 -6.16 7.84 -20.44
CA LEU A 513 -6.10 9.04 -21.28
C LEU A 513 -4.88 9.91 -20.96
N LEU A 514 -4.56 10.09 -19.67
CA LEU A 514 -3.35 10.80 -19.27
C LEU A 514 -2.08 10.07 -19.74
N MET A 515 -2.06 8.74 -19.68
CA MET A 515 -0.96 7.92 -20.18
C MET A 515 -0.79 8.07 -21.70
N GLN A 516 -1.89 8.10 -22.45
CA GLN A 516 -1.88 8.35 -23.89
C GLN A 516 -1.28 9.73 -24.21
N GLN A 517 -1.71 10.78 -23.51
CA GLN A 517 -1.18 12.13 -23.69
C GLN A 517 0.32 12.18 -23.38
N ALA A 518 0.75 11.61 -22.25
CA ALA A 518 2.14 11.60 -21.84
C ALA A 518 3.06 10.86 -22.84
N TRP A 519 2.63 9.71 -23.38
CA TRP A 519 3.41 9.01 -24.42
C TRP A 519 3.50 9.80 -25.72
N CYS A 520 2.40 10.45 -26.13
CA CYS A 520 2.40 11.34 -27.30
C CYS A 520 3.42 12.46 -27.16
N GLU A 521 3.40 13.18 -26.05
CA GLU A 521 4.30 14.30 -25.79
C GLU A 521 5.76 13.83 -25.65
N CYS A 522 5.99 12.68 -25.00
CA CYS A 522 7.32 12.07 -24.87
C CYS A 522 7.93 11.69 -26.23
N ASP A 523 7.14 11.09 -27.13
CA ASP A 523 7.59 10.70 -28.47
C ASP A 523 7.89 11.91 -29.35
N VAL A 524 7.03 12.93 -29.29
CA VAL A 524 7.24 14.20 -30.01
C VAL A 524 8.51 14.88 -29.52
N ALA A 525 8.74 14.95 -28.21
CA ALA A 525 9.97 15.49 -27.64
C ALA A 525 11.21 14.73 -28.10
N HIS A 526 11.17 13.40 -28.10
CA HIS A 526 12.25 12.56 -28.59
C HIS A 526 12.54 12.78 -30.08
N HIS A 527 11.50 12.90 -30.91
CA HIS A 527 11.63 13.15 -32.34
C HIS A 527 12.29 14.52 -32.61
N LEU A 528 11.78 15.59 -32.00
CA LEU A 528 12.30 16.94 -32.15
C LEU A 528 13.74 17.05 -31.62
N ALA A 529 14.05 16.43 -30.47
CA ALA A 529 15.40 16.39 -29.92
C ALA A 529 16.39 15.77 -30.91
N ASN A 530 16.04 14.66 -31.57
CA ASN A 530 16.92 14.04 -32.57
C ASN A 530 17.18 14.97 -33.77
N ARG A 531 16.14 15.66 -34.26
CA ARG A 531 16.25 16.61 -35.38
C ARG A 531 17.19 17.77 -35.02
N TYR A 532 16.98 18.42 -33.89
CA TYR A 532 17.83 19.54 -33.45
C TYR A 532 19.26 19.10 -33.12
N LYS A 533 19.45 17.86 -32.64
CA LYS A 533 20.78 17.28 -32.42
C LYS A 533 21.55 17.09 -33.73
N ILE A 534 20.88 16.61 -34.78
CA ILE A 534 21.49 16.48 -36.12
C ILE A 534 21.86 17.87 -36.64
N GLN A 535 20.94 18.84 -36.56
CA GLN A 535 21.22 20.22 -36.98
C GLN A 535 22.42 20.82 -36.24
N THR A 536 22.51 20.63 -34.92
CA THR A 536 23.66 21.09 -34.12
C THR A 536 24.97 20.48 -34.62
N LYS A 537 24.99 19.17 -34.86
CA LYS A 537 26.21 18.50 -35.35
C LYS A 537 26.60 18.98 -36.75
N VAL A 538 25.64 19.11 -37.66
CA VAL A 538 25.90 19.54 -39.05
C VAL A 538 26.43 20.96 -39.07
N LEU A 539 25.77 21.90 -38.38
CA LEU A 539 26.22 23.30 -38.32
C LEU A 539 27.62 23.42 -37.71
N TYR A 540 27.90 22.67 -36.64
CA TYR A 540 29.21 22.69 -35.99
C TYR A 540 30.32 22.09 -36.87
N VAL A 541 30.05 20.99 -37.58
CA VAL A 541 31.00 20.42 -38.56
C VAL A 541 31.25 21.41 -39.71
N CYS A 542 30.20 22.05 -40.23
CA CYS A 542 30.34 23.09 -41.25
C CYS A 542 31.19 24.27 -40.76
N GLN A 543 31.02 24.70 -39.51
CA GLN A 543 31.83 25.76 -38.90
C GLN A 543 33.31 25.38 -38.85
N LEU A 544 33.64 24.18 -38.34
CA LEU A 544 35.02 23.71 -38.23
C LEU A 544 35.70 23.52 -39.59
N LEU A 545 34.96 23.01 -40.58
CA LEU A 545 35.45 22.84 -41.95
C LEU A 545 35.72 24.19 -42.62
N LEU A 546 34.77 25.14 -42.54
CA LEU A 546 34.95 26.47 -43.12
C LEU A 546 36.11 27.22 -42.45
N ALA A 547 36.23 27.15 -41.12
CA ALA A 547 37.34 27.75 -40.39
C ALA A 547 38.70 27.18 -40.83
N TRP A 548 38.78 25.85 -41.00
CA TRP A 548 39.99 25.19 -41.50
C TRP A 548 40.31 25.56 -42.96
N LEU A 549 39.30 25.62 -43.84
CA LEU A 549 39.47 25.99 -45.25
C LEU A 549 39.95 27.44 -45.39
N VAL A 550 39.43 28.38 -44.59
CA VAL A 550 39.91 29.77 -44.56
C VAL A 550 41.42 29.81 -44.29
N ILE A 551 41.90 29.04 -43.31
CA ILE A 551 43.33 28.96 -42.99
C ILE A 551 44.10 28.29 -44.14
N LEU A 552 43.62 27.17 -44.68
CA LEU A 552 44.25 26.46 -45.79
C LEU A 552 44.48 27.37 -47.01
N PHE A 553 43.42 28.04 -47.50
CA PHE A 553 43.52 28.91 -48.67
C PHE A 553 44.35 30.17 -48.39
N SER A 554 44.33 30.71 -47.16
CA SER A 554 45.21 31.82 -46.79
C SER A 554 46.69 31.44 -46.90
N GLN A 555 47.08 30.24 -46.47
CA GLN A 555 48.48 29.78 -46.53
C GLN A 555 48.92 29.46 -47.97
N VAL A 556 48.03 28.92 -48.80
CA VAL A 556 48.31 28.70 -50.24
C VAL A 556 48.56 30.03 -50.95
N GLN A 557 47.80 31.08 -50.63
CA GLN A 557 48.00 32.43 -51.17
C GLN A 557 49.39 33.00 -50.80
N LEU A 558 49.86 32.77 -49.57
CA LEU A 558 51.18 33.20 -49.11
C LEU A 558 52.35 32.49 -49.81
N GLY A 559 52.15 31.25 -50.29
CA GLY A 559 53.19 30.43 -50.91
C GLY A 559 53.31 30.55 -52.44
N ALA A 560 52.31 31.09 -53.14
CA ALA A 560 52.30 31.16 -54.60
C ALA A 560 53.01 32.44 -55.10
N THR A 561 54.18 32.29 -55.74
CA THR A 561 55.00 33.40 -56.26
C THR A 561 54.50 34.02 -57.59
N ALA A 562 53.24 33.83 -57.98
CA ALA A 562 52.70 34.46 -59.19
C ALA A 562 51.19 34.70 -59.12
N SER A 563 50.83 35.98 -59.13
CA SER A 563 49.59 36.59 -59.65
C SER A 563 48.43 35.65 -60.01
N SER A 564 47.47 35.50 -59.11
CA SER A 564 46.08 35.24 -59.49
C SER A 564 45.12 35.91 -58.50
N PHE A 565 44.44 36.97 -58.95
CA PHE A 565 43.42 37.71 -58.20
C PHE A 565 42.30 36.80 -57.64
N ALA A 566 42.07 35.62 -58.23
CA ALA A 566 41.02 34.69 -57.86
C ALA A 566 41.15 34.06 -56.45
N SER A 567 42.35 34.03 -55.83
CA SER A 567 42.53 33.38 -54.52
C SER A 567 42.06 34.24 -53.34
N SER A 568 42.10 35.57 -53.47
CA SER A 568 41.65 36.52 -52.43
C SER A 568 40.14 36.46 -52.22
N ASP A 569 39.39 36.43 -53.33
CA ASP A 569 37.92 36.41 -53.31
C ASP A 569 37.38 35.12 -52.66
N ILE A 570 38.08 33.99 -52.86
CA ILE A 570 37.71 32.70 -52.24
C ILE A 570 37.81 32.75 -50.72
N VAL A 571 38.89 33.35 -50.17
CA VAL A 571 39.07 33.48 -48.72
C VAL A 571 37.98 34.37 -48.13
N PHE A 572 37.65 35.49 -48.79
CA PHE A 572 36.57 36.37 -48.37
C PHE A 572 35.21 35.65 -48.37
N VAL A 573 34.87 34.94 -49.44
CA VAL A 573 33.62 34.17 -49.54
C VAL A 573 33.52 33.11 -48.44
N LEU A 574 34.58 32.35 -48.18
CA LEU A 574 34.60 31.34 -47.12
C LEU A 574 34.44 31.96 -45.71
N ALA A 575 35.05 33.12 -45.46
CA ALA A 575 34.89 33.85 -44.20
C ALA A 575 33.46 34.38 -44.00
N VAL A 576 32.84 34.91 -45.05
CA VAL A 576 31.43 35.35 -45.04
C VAL A 576 30.50 34.16 -44.79
N LEU A 577 30.74 33.02 -45.46
CA LEU A 577 29.97 31.79 -45.24
C LEU A 577 30.13 31.28 -43.81
N HIS A 578 31.33 31.30 -43.24
CA HIS A 578 31.56 30.95 -41.84
C HIS A 578 30.75 31.86 -40.90
N GLY A 579 30.81 33.18 -41.11
CA GLY A 579 30.00 34.15 -40.34
C GLY A 579 28.49 33.93 -40.47
N ALA A 580 28.02 33.58 -41.66
CA ALA A 580 26.62 33.23 -41.92
C ALA A 580 26.20 31.96 -41.15
N VAL A 581 27.02 30.90 -41.15
CA VAL A 581 26.74 29.66 -40.40
C VAL A 581 26.67 29.93 -38.89
N VAL A 582 27.61 30.71 -38.35
CA VAL A 582 27.60 31.12 -36.93
C VAL A 582 26.34 31.93 -36.60
N SER A 583 25.93 32.84 -37.48
CA SER A 583 24.71 33.64 -37.30
C SER A 583 23.45 32.77 -37.33
N VAL A 584 23.38 31.79 -38.24
CA VAL A 584 22.28 30.82 -38.33
C VAL A 584 22.23 29.95 -37.08
N GLU A 585 23.36 29.49 -36.56
CA GLU A 585 23.41 28.73 -35.30
C GLU A 585 22.91 29.60 -34.12
N GLY A 586 23.36 30.85 -34.03
CA GLY A 586 22.95 31.81 -33.01
C GLY A 586 21.44 32.11 -33.05
N TYR A 587 20.85 32.19 -34.25
CA TYR A 587 19.41 32.38 -34.42
C TYR A 587 18.59 31.12 -34.09
N LEU A 588 19.00 29.96 -34.61
CA LEU A 588 18.26 28.71 -34.41
C LEU A 588 18.38 28.17 -32.98
N ARG A 589 19.52 28.44 -32.31
CA ARG A 589 19.92 27.89 -31.00
C ARG A 589 19.60 26.39 -30.88
N PRO A 590 20.07 25.53 -31.80
CA PRO A 590 19.65 24.13 -31.84
C PRO A 590 20.19 23.32 -30.65
N LYS A 591 21.37 23.69 -30.10
CA LYS A 591 22.02 23.01 -28.98
C LYS A 591 21.18 22.98 -27.69
N PRO A 592 20.78 24.13 -27.11
CA PRO A 592 19.93 24.13 -25.91
C PRO A 592 18.56 23.47 -26.15
N LYS A 593 17.98 23.62 -27.35
CA LYS A 593 16.70 23.00 -27.72
C LYS A 593 16.73 21.49 -27.63
N TRP A 594 17.71 20.83 -28.25
CA TRP A 594 17.76 19.36 -28.19
C TRP A 594 18.09 18.84 -26.78
N GLN A 595 18.86 19.59 -25.99
CA GLN A 595 19.17 19.24 -24.61
C GLN A 595 17.94 19.33 -23.71
N ALA A 596 17.20 20.44 -23.77
CA ALA A 596 15.95 20.63 -23.04
C ALA A 596 14.89 19.59 -23.44
N LEU A 597 14.66 19.38 -24.74
CA LEU A 597 13.71 18.38 -25.24
C LEU A 597 14.07 16.96 -24.81
N ARG A 598 15.36 16.60 -24.83
CA ARG A 598 15.79 15.27 -24.44
C ARG A 598 15.70 15.05 -22.92
N GLY A 599 16.06 16.07 -22.13
CA GLY A 599 15.90 16.06 -20.67
C GLY A 599 14.42 16.00 -20.27
N GLY A 600 13.57 16.82 -20.88
CA GLY A 600 12.13 16.81 -20.66
C GLY A 600 11.51 15.46 -20.98
N ALA A 601 11.79 14.87 -22.15
CA ALA A 601 11.21 13.59 -22.52
C ALA A 601 11.60 12.44 -21.57
N THR A 602 12.82 12.48 -21.05
CA THR A 602 13.31 11.45 -20.12
C THR A 602 12.78 11.67 -18.70
N ALA A 603 12.58 12.92 -18.28
CA ALA A 603 11.87 13.25 -17.04
C ALA A 603 10.41 12.81 -17.09
N LEU A 604 9.72 13.03 -18.22
CA LEU A 604 8.34 12.58 -18.43
C LEU A 604 8.26 11.05 -18.41
N GLU A 605 9.15 10.36 -19.11
CA GLU A 605 9.22 8.89 -19.06
C GLU A 605 9.43 8.38 -17.62
N SER A 606 10.29 9.04 -16.84
CA SER A 606 10.52 8.70 -15.42
C SER A 606 9.26 8.90 -14.58
N MET A 607 8.51 9.99 -14.81
CA MET A 607 7.23 10.27 -14.17
C MET A 607 6.18 9.20 -14.49
N MET A 608 6.13 8.74 -15.74
CA MET A 608 5.22 7.68 -16.18
C MET A 608 5.55 6.34 -15.50
N TRP A 609 6.83 6.00 -15.33
CA TRP A 609 7.23 4.82 -14.57
C TRP A 609 6.84 4.92 -13.09
N LEU A 610 7.08 6.07 -12.45
CA LEU A 610 6.66 6.30 -11.06
C LEU A 610 5.14 6.19 -10.89
N TYR A 611 4.37 6.67 -11.88
CA TYR A 611 2.92 6.51 -11.91
C TYR A 611 2.55 5.02 -12.04
N ARG A 612 3.09 4.31 -13.03
CA ARG A 612 2.79 2.88 -13.28
C ARG A 612 3.13 1.98 -12.08
N THR A 613 4.17 2.31 -11.32
CA THR A 613 4.55 1.57 -10.11
C THR A 613 3.90 2.12 -8.83
N ARG A 614 3.05 3.16 -8.91
CA ARG A 614 2.40 3.85 -7.77
C ARG A 614 3.36 4.22 -6.63
N VAL A 615 4.50 4.81 -7.00
CA VAL A 615 5.60 5.14 -6.09
C VAL A 615 5.82 6.66 -6.03
N GLY A 616 6.46 7.12 -4.95
CA GLY A 616 6.76 8.52 -4.73
C GLY A 616 5.49 9.33 -4.51
N GLN A 617 5.22 10.28 -5.40
CA GLN A 617 4.03 11.14 -5.34
C GLN A 617 2.74 10.45 -5.79
N PHE A 618 2.83 9.27 -6.40
CA PHE A 618 1.67 8.50 -6.89
C PHE A 618 1.28 7.35 -5.94
N ARG A 619 1.76 7.37 -4.69
CA ARG A 619 1.43 6.37 -3.68
C ARG A 619 -0.07 6.37 -3.39
N MET A 620 -0.69 5.20 -3.43
CA MET A 620 -2.06 5.02 -2.99
C MET A 620 -2.07 4.71 -1.49
N GLY A 621 -2.68 5.58 -0.68
CA GLY A 621 -2.93 5.33 0.74
C GLY A 621 -4.39 4.94 0.97
N ALA A 622 -4.66 4.08 1.96
CA ALA A 622 -6.02 3.61 2.28
C ALA A 622 -7.03 4.73 2.64
N ALA A 623 -6.54 5.93 2.99
CA ALA A 623 -7.36 7.10 3.32
C ALA A 623 -7.37 8.20 2.24
N GLN A 624 -6.71 7.98 1.09
CA GLN A 624 -6.70 8.95 -0.01
C GLN A 624 -7.80 8.62 -1.01
N ASP A 625 -8.37 9.67 -1.62
CA ASP A 625 -9.32 9.52 -2.72
C ASP A 625 -8.71 8.59 -3.79
N PRO A 626 -9.43 7.53 -4.25
CA PRO A 626 -8.98 6.66 -5.32
C PRO A 626 -8.53 7.40 -6.59
N ARG A 627 -8.99 8.64 -6.81
CA ARG A 627 -8.61 9.51 -7.94
C ARG A 627 -7.35 10.36 -7.73
N ASN A 628 -6.77 10.31 -6.53
CA ASN A 628 -5.61 11.14 -6.18
C ASN A 628 -4.40 10.94 -7.12
N PRO A 629 -4.03 9.70 -7.53
CA PRO A 629 -2.90 9.51 -8.45
C PRO A 629 -3.11 10.19 -9.81
N GLU A 630 -4.32 10.13 -10.37
CA GLU A 630 -4.67 10.77 -11.64
C GLU A 630 -4.64 12.30 -11.55
N ILE A 631 -5.14 12.87 -10.46
CA ILE A 631 -5.11 14.32 -10.22
C ILE A 631 -3.65 14.81 -10.13
N ILE A 632 -2.82 14.10 -9.37
CA ILE A 632 -1.39 14.43 -9.24
C ILE A 632 -0.68 14.29 -10.58
N PHE A 633 -1.00 13.25 -11.36
CA PHE A 633 -0.37 13.01 -12.66
C PHE A 633 -0.73 14.10 -13.67
N CYS A 634 -2.00 14.50 -13.74
CA CYS A 634 -2.45 15.62 -14.56
C CYS A 634 -1.74 16.92 -14.19
N ARG A 635 -1.67 17.26 -12.91
CA ARG A 635 -0.95 18.46 -12.43
C ARG A 635 0.52 18.44 -12.85
N GLN A 636 1.20 17.32 -12.63
CA GLN A 636 2.62 17.17 -12.92
C GLN A 636 2.92 17.18 -14.42
N LEU A 637 2.00 16.66 -15.24
CA LEU A 637 2.10 16.74 -16.70
C LEU A 637 2.00 18.20 -17.20
N ASN A 638 1.11 19.00 -16.60
CA ASN A 638 1.00 20.43 -16.90
C ASN A 638 2.26 21.19 -16.47
N GLU A 639 2.75 20.97 -15.24
CA GLU A 639 4.00 21.57 -14.73
C GLU A 639 5.20 21.20 -15.62
N TRP A 640 5.32 19.92 -16.00
CA TRP A 640 6.35 19.45 -16.92
C TRP A 640 6.29 20.18 -18.27
N THR A 641 5.09 20.40 -18.78
CA THR A 641 4.87 21.09 -20.06
C THR A 641 5.38 22.53 -19.95
N GLU A 642 4.98 23.27 -18.92
CA GLU A 642 5.41 24.65 -18.68
C GLU A 642 6.94 24.76 -18.53
N ASP A 643 7.55 23.88 -17.73
CA ASP A 643 9.00 23.83 -17.53
C ASP A 643 9.76 23.56 -18.83
N LEU A 644 9.25 22.65 -19.67
CA LEU A 644 9.86 22.33 -20.95
C LEU A 644 9.82 23.53 -21.91
N PHE A 645 8.70 24.25 -21.96
CA PHE A 645 8.58 25.45 -22.78
C PHE A 645 9.51 26.57 -22.30
N ALA A 646 9.65 26.76 -21.00
CA ALA A 646 10.54 27.74 -20.40
C ALA A 646 12.03 27.41 -20.67
N ALA A 647 12.44 26.15 -20.47
CA ALA A 647 13.83 25.73 -20.64
C ALA A 647 14.28 25.67 -22.11
N GLY A 648 13.36 25.35 -23.03
CA GLY A 648 13.68 25.10 -24.44
C GLY A 648 13.55 26.29 -25.39
N ASP A 649 13.06 27.45 -24.94
CA ASP A 649 12.65 28.58 -25.81
C ASP A 649 11.80 28.06 -27.00
N LEU A 650 10.86 27.18 -26.67
CA LEU A 650 10.03 26.45 -27.64
C LEU A 650 8.79 27.26 -28.05
N GLN A 651 8.57 28.44 -27.46
CA GLN A 651 7.46 29.34 -27.77
C GLN A 651 7.42 29.74 -29.26
N ARG A 652 8.59 29.75 -29.93
CA ARG A 652 8.71 30.04 -31.37
C ARG A 652 8.82 28.79 -32.26
N SER A 653 8.61 27.59 -31.70
CA SER A 653 8.84 26.31 -32.39
C SER A 653 7.53 25.65 -32.84
N ALA A 654 7.62 24.72 -33.79
CA ALA A 654 6.47 23.96 -34.31
C ALA A 654 5.96 22.87 -33.35
N TRP A 655 6.08 23.05 -32.04
CA TRP A 655 5.68 22.06 -31.03
C TRP A 655 4.18 21.73 -31.08
N SER A 656 3.33 22.74 -31.26
CA SER A 656 1.87 22.58 -31.37
C SER A 656 1.38 22.05 -32.71
N LYS A 657 2.29 21.63 -33.61
CA LYS A 657 1.92 21.05 -34.90
C LYS A 657 1.34 19.65 -34.69
N SER A 658 0.31 19.30 -35.45
CA SER A 658 -0.15 17.91 -35.53
C SER A 658 0.92 17.02 -36.19
N PHE A 659 1.24 15.91 -35.54
CA PHE A 659 2.28 14.97 -35.98
C PHE A 659 1.65 13.70 -36.57
N SER A 660 2.34 13.07 -37.52
CA SER A 660 1.90 11.81 -38.14
C SER A 660 1.99 10.64 -37.14
N SER A 661 1.09 9.65 -37.28
CA SER A 661 1.07 8.44 -36.45
C SER A 661 2.37 7.65 -36.45
N SER A 662 3.20 7.75 -37.49
CA SER A 662 4.54 7.15 -37.56
C SER A 662 5.53 7.63 -36.48
N ILE A 663 5.26 8.76 -35.83
CA ILE A 663 6.10 9.31 -34.75
C ILE A 663 5.76 8.65 -33.40
N HIS A 664 4.53 8.18 -33.24
CA HIS A 664 4.02 7.53 -32.04
C HIS A 664 4.50 6.07 -31.99
N ARG A 665 5.34 5.73 -31.00
CA ARG A 665 6.07 4.45 -30.95
C ARG A 665 5.47 3.42 -30.00
N HIS A 666 4.60 3.86 -29.10
CA HIS A 666 4.06 3.09 -27.98
C HIS A 666 2.62 2.63 -28.25
N GLN A 667 2.24 2.54 -29.54
CA GLN A 667 0.90 2.15 -30.00
C GLN A 667 -0.24 2.93 -29.32
N GLN A 668 0.03 4.19 -28.96
CA GLN A 668 -0.88 5.03 -28.18
C GLN A 668 -2.02 5.63 -29.01
N CYS A 669 -1.84 5.75 -30.34
CA CYS A 669 -2.84 6.30 -31.26
C CYS A 669 -3.33 5.28 -32.29
N GLU A 670 -2.41 4.49 -32.85
CA GLU A 670 -2.66 3.48 -33.90
C GLU A 670 -1.65 2.31 -33.73
N GLY A 671 -2.02 1.09 -34.09
CA GLY A 671 -1.14 -0.08 -34.09
C GLY A 671 -1.79 -1.32 -34.69
N ASP A 672 -1.00 -2.18 -35.33
CA ASP A 672 -1.48 -3.43 -35.93
C ASP A 672 -1.49 -4.55 -34.87
N PRO A 673 -2.64 -5.17 -34.56
CA PRO A 673 -2.72 -6.29 -33.63
C PRO A 673 -1.91 -7.51 -34.08
N GLU A 674 -1.50 -7.61 -35.35
CA GLU A 674 -0.76 -8.78 -35.87
C GLU A 674 0.73 -8.84 -35.47
N ARG A 675 1.30 -7.79 -34.85
CA ARG A 675 2.66 -7.88 -34.27
C ARG A 675 2.75 -8.87 -33.09
N LYS A 676 1.62 -9.45 -32.68
CA LYS A 676 1.42 -10.52 -31.70
C LYS A 676 2.19 -11.81 -32.03
N GLU A 677 2.49 -12.12 -33.30
CA GLU A 677 2.96 -13.46 -33.70
C GLU A 677 4.50 -13.64 -33.77
N ALA A 678 5.29 -12.57 -33.69
CA ALA A 678 6.75 -12.66 -33.84
C ALA A 678 7.53 -12.65 -32.51
N ALA A 679 6.84 -12.48 -31.37
CA ALA A 679 7.45 -12.57 -30.06
C ALA A 679 7.37 -14.01 -29.58
N THR A 680 8.53 -14.62 -29.36
CA THR A 680 8.70 -15.93 -28.74
C THR A 680 7.87 -16.00 -27.46
N GLU A 681 7.16 -17.12 -27.23
CA GLU A 681 6.20 -17.33 -26.13
C GLU A 681 6.74 -17.03 -24.71
N ASP A 682 8.05 -16.81 -24.54
CA ASP A 682 8.72 -16.59 -23.26
C ASP A 682 9.16 -15.14 -22.96
N ALA A 683 9.00 -14.19 -23.88
CA ALA A 683 9.48 -12.81 -23.68
C ALA A 683 8.34 -11.86 -23.29
N ALA A 684 8.22 -11.53 -21.99
CA ALA A 684 7.29 -10.53 -21.49
C ALA A 684 7.43 -9.21 -22.28
N MET A 685 6.33 -8.74 -22.87
CA MET A 685 6.29 -7.49 -23.65
C MET A 685 5.65 -6.38 -22.80
N ASP A 686 6.24 -5.17 -22.84
CA ASP A 686 5.71 -3.99 -22.13
C ASP A 686 4.53 -3.39 -22.91
N ASP A 687 3.35 -3.33 -22.29
CA ASP A 687 2.13 -2.72 -22.84
C ASP A 687 2.11 -1.19 -22.75
N HIS A 688 3.10 -0.61 -22.04
CA HIS A 688 3.30 0.82 -21.84
C HIS A 688 2.25 1.56 -20.99
N TYR A 689 1.23 0.90 -20.44
CA TYR A 689 0.25 1.59 -19.58
C TYR A 689 -0.11 0.86 -18.31
N SER A 690 -0.08 -0.48 -18.27
CA SER A 690 -0.56 -1.20 -17.08
C SER A 690 0.28 -0.85 -15.85
N PRO A 691 -0.32 -0.93 -14.65
CA PRO A 691 0.45 -0.89 -13.42
C PRO A 691 1.52 -1.97 -13.42
N VAL A 692 2.73 -1.62 -12.97
CA VAL A 692 3.92 -2.48 -13.11
C VAL A 692 4.49 -2.83 -11.75
N GLN A 693 4.66 -4.13 -11.53
CA GLN A 693 5.36 -4.67 -10.36
C GLN A 693 6.88 -4.39 -10.42
N PRO A 694 7.57 -4.37 -9.27
CA PRO A 694 9.00 -4.07 -9.20
C PRO A 694 9.87 -4.97 -10.10
N ASP A 695 9.56 -6.25 -10.21
CA ASP A 695 10.36 -7.19 -11.01
C ASP A 695 10.20 -6.94 -12.53
N LEU A 696 8.98 -6.62 -12.97
CA LEU A 696 8.71 -6.19 -14.34
C LEU A 696 9.36 -4.82 -14.64
N TYR A 697 9.37 -3.89 -13.66
CA TYR A 697 10.10 -2.62 -13.78
C TYR A 697 11.60 -2.86 -13.96
N ILE A 698 12.20 -3.78 -13.20
CA ILE A 698 13.62 -4.13 -13.35
C ILE A 698 13.89 -4.59 -14.78
N HIS A 699 13.05 -5.46 -15.34
CA HIS A 699 13.20 -5.97 -16.69
C HIS A 699 13.00 -4.87 -17.76
N PHE A 700 11.85 -4.19 -17.75
CA PHE A 700 11.47 -3.25 -18.80
C PHE A 700 12.26 -1.94 -18.78
N ARG A 701 12.68 -1.48 -17.59
CA ARG A 701 13.29 -0.15 -17.40
C ARG A 701 14.74 -0.22 -16.97
N LEU A 702 15.04 -0.82 -15.82
CA LEU A 702 16.38 -0.79 -15.22
C LEU A 702 17.40 -1.53 -16.09
N MET A 703 17.14 -2.80 -16.41
CA MET A 703 18.04 -3.64 -17.22
C MET A 703 18.22 -3.06 -18.62
N ARG A 704 17.11 -2.68 -19.27
CA ARG A 704 17.13 -2.08 -20.61
C ARG A 704 17.95 -0.78 -20.66
N ARG A 705 17.87 0.07 -19.62
CA ARG A 705 18.68 1.30 -19.53
C ARG A 705 20.15 0.98 -19.23
N MET A 706 20.42 0.01 -18.36
CA MET A 706 21.78 -0.42 -18.06
C MET A 706 22.48 -0.97 -19.32
N GLU A 707 21.82 -1.84 -20.09
CA GLU A 707 22.32 -2.37 -21.36
C GLU A 707 22.55 -1.25 -22.40
N TRP A 708 21.65 -0.27 -22.46
CA TRP A 708 21.78 0.89 -23.34
C TRP A 708 23.06 1.70 -23.06
N TYR A 709 23.44 1.83 -21.79
CA TYR A 709 24.69 2.47 -21.37
C TYR A 709 25.91 1.58 -21.66
N GLN A 710 25.84 0.30 -21.29
CA GLN A 710 26.92 -0.68 -21.49
C GLN A 710 27.30 -0.84 -22.96
N LYS A 711 26.32 -0.93 -23.87
CA LYS A 711 26.55 -1.06 -25.32
C LYS A 711 27.28 0.14 -25.92
N ARG A 712 27.13 1.33 -25.34
CA ARG A 712 27.73 2.58 -25.87
C ARG A 712 29.10 2.92 -25.29
N LEU A 713 29.41 2.44 -24.09
CA LEU A 713 30.72 2.64 -23.45
C LEU A 713 31.91 2.34 -24.38
N PRO A 714 32.02 1.16 -25.03
CA PRO A 714 33.18 0.84 -25.86
C PRO A 714 33.35 1.80 -27.03
N THR A 715 32.25 2.22 -27.67
CA THR A 715 32.27 3.16 -28.79
C THR A 715 32.82 4.53 -28.37
N TYR A 716 32.41 5.05 -27.21
CA TYR A 716 32.92 6.35 -26.74
C TYR A 716 34.36 6.28 -26.25
N ILE A 717 34.77 5.17 -25.63
CA ILE A 717 36.16 4.94 -25.24
C ILE A 717 37.04 4.92 -26.49
N PHE A 718 36.62 4.18 -27.53
CA PHE A 718 37.34 4.13 -28.80
C PHE A 718 37.43 5.49 -29.46
N HIS A 719 36.33 6.24 -29.57
CA HIS A 719 36.37 7.60 -30.13
C HIS A 719 37.30 8.53 -29.36
N ALA A 720 37.25 8.53 -28.02
CA ALA A 720 38.12 9.36 -27.19
C ALA A 720 39.61 9.02 -27.43
N TRP A 721 39.93 7.75 -27.60
CA TRP A 721 41.29 7.29 -27.88
C TRP A 721 41.74 7.68 -29.30
N VAL A 722 40.89 7.51 -30.32
CA VAL A 722 41.19 7.87 -31.71
C VAL A 722 41.50 9.36 -31.85
N PHE A 723 40.72 10.26 -31.23
CA PHE A 723 40.99 11.70 -31.31
C PHE A 723 42.29 12.10 -30.62
N LYS A 724 42.62 11.48 -29.47
CA LYS A 724 43.91 11.69 -28.81
C LYS A 724 45.08 11.26 -29.71
N LEU A 725 44.98 10.09 -30.34
CA LEU A 725 46.00 9.59 -31.26
C LEU A 725 46.15 10.50 -32.48
N LEU A 726 45.05 11.02 -33.02
CA LEU A 726 45.03 11.93 -34.16
C LEU A 726 45.70 13.27 -33.84
N VAL A 727 45.42 13.87 -32.69
CA VAL A 727 46.08 15.13 -32.27
C VAL A 727 47.58 14.91 -32.02
N LEU A 728 47.96 13.79 -31.38
CA LEU A 728 49.37 13.43 -31.19
C LEU A 728 50.10 13.23 -32.51
N SER A 729 49.49 12.55 -33.49
CA SER A 729 50.11 12.33 -34.80
C SER A 729 50.28 13.64 -35.58
N CYS A 730 49.31 14.56 -35.51
CA CYS A 730 49.44 15.91 -36.07
C CYS A 730 50.62 16.67 -35.45
N THR A 731 50.83 16.53 -34.14
CA THR A 731 51.93 17.20 -33.42
C THR A 731 53.29 16.69 -33.89
N VAL A 732 53.44 15.37 -34.07
CA VAL A 732 54.66 14.75 -34.63
C VAL A 732 54.88 15.19 -36.08
N ALA A 733 53.83 15.21 -36.90
CA ALA A 733 53.91 15.67 -38.29
C ALA A 733 54.36 17.12 -38.38
N CYS A 734 53.85 18.01 -37.52
CA CYS A 734 54.31 19.41 -37.42
C CYS A 734 55.80 19.50 -37.10
N ALA A 735 56.31 18.72 -36.14
CA ALA A 735 57.73 18.74 -35.78
C ALA A 735 58.65 18.29 -36.93
N VAL A 736 58.24 17.24 -37.66
CA VAL A 736 58.98 16.73 -38.83
C VAL A 736 59.01 17.77 -39.95
N LEU A 737 57.86 18.36 -40.29
CA LEU A 737 57.77 19.36 -41.36
C LEU A 737 58.51 20.67 -41.03
N ALA A 738 58.52 21.07 -39.75
CA ALA A 738 59.32 22.19 -39.29
C ALA A 738 60.82 21.95 -39.51
N ARG A 739 61.31 20.72 -39.26
CA ARG A 739 62.71 20.34 -39.50
C ARG A 739 63.11 20.39 -40.97
N PHE A 740 62.18 20.15 -41.89
CA PHE A 740 62.38 20.25 -43.35
C PHE A 740 62.13 21.64 -43.92
N GLY A 741 61.88 22.66 -43.08
CA GLY A 741 61.73 24.04 -43.53
C GLY A 741 60.44 24.31 -44.32
N GLN A 742 59.34 23.60 -44.00
CA GLN A 742 58.03 23.75 -44.65
C GLN A 742 57.03 24.49 -43.72
N PRO A 743 57.18 25.80 -43.47
CA PRO A 743 56.37 26.53 -42.48
C PRO A 743 54.88 26.61 -42.85
N THR A 744 54.53 26.66 -44.13
CA THR A 744 53.13 26.72 -44.60
C THR A 744 52.37 25.43 -44.27
N ALA A 745 53.00 24.26 -44.46
CA ALA A 745 52.41 22.97 -44.13
C ALA A 745 52.19 22.80 -42.61
N VAL A 746 53.09 23.35 -41.78
CA VAL A 746 52.96 23.33 -40.32
C VAL A 746 51.70 24.09 -39.87
N VAL A 747 51.42 25.27 -40.43
CA VAL A 747 50.23 26.06 -40.08
C VAL A 747 48.94 25.31 -40.43
N ILE A 748 48.88 24.67 -41.61
CA ILE A 748 47.71 23.91 -42.07
C ILE A 748 47.41 22.72 -41.15
N ILE A 749 48.43 21.95 -40.77
CA ILE A 749 48.26 20.79 -39.87
C ILE A 749 47.92 21.25 -38.46
N THR A 750 48.52 22.34 -37.99
CA THR A 750 48.18 22.92 -36.68
C THR A 750 46.71 23.35 -36.64
N ALA A 751 46.22 24.01 -37.69
CA ALA A 751 44.81 24.39 -37.79
C ALA A 751 43.87 23.16 -37.81
N PHE A 752 44.24 22.11 -38.53
CA PHE A 752 43.49 20.84 -38.52
C PHE A 752 43.47 20.19 -37.12
N SER A 753 44.61 20.19 -36.43
CA SER A 753 44.74 19.69 -35.05
C SER A 753 43.85 20.47 -34.08
N SER A 754 43.82 21.81 -34.21
CA SER A 754 42.92 22.68 -33.44
C SER A 754 41.45 22.35 -33.72
N SER A 755 41.03 22.24 -34.98
CA SER A 755 39.65 21.85 -35.33
C SER A 755 39.27 20.47 -34.79
N SER A 756 40.20 19.51 -34.83
CA SER A 756 40.01 18.16 -34.28
C SER A 756 39.87 18.17 -32.76
N THR A 757 40.65 19.00 -32.08
CA THR A 757 40.58 19.20 -30.63
C THR A 757 39.23 19.80 -30.25
N THR A 758 38.80 20.86 -30.96
CA THR A 758 37.50 21.51 -30.77
C THR A 758 36.33 20.54 -31.01
N TRP A 759 36.41 19.67 -32.01
CA TRP A 759 35.42 18.60 -32.21
C TRP A 759 35.42 17.58 -31.07
N SER A 760 36.60 17.16 -30.59
CA SER A 760 36.72 16.25 -29.46
C SER A 760 36.11 16.83 -28.18
N GLU A 761 36.32 18.12 -27.91
CA GLU A 761 35.70 18.85 -26.81
C GLU A 761 34.18 18.97 -26.97
N PHE A 762 33.69 19.22 -28.18
CA PHE A 762 32.24 19.25 -28.45
C PHE A 762 31.58 17.88 -28.24
N VAL A 763 32.24 16.79 -28.66
CA VAL A 763 31.73 15.44 -28.44
C VAL A 763 31.81 15.05 -26.96
N ASP A 764 32.82 15.54 -26.25
CA ASP A 764 33.05 15.31 -24.81
C ASP A 764 32.91 13.83 -24.43
N ALA A 765 33.62 12.98 -25.18
CA ALA A 765 33.54 11.53 -25.02
C ALA A 765 34.00 11.07 -23.62
N GLY A 766 34.97 11.76 -23.03
CA GLY A 766 35.47 11.48 -21.68
C GLY A 766 34.39 11.60 -20.62
N SER A 767 33.71 12.75 -20.54
CA SER A 767 32.64 12.96 -19.56
C SER A 767 31.43 12.05 -19.82
N LYS A 768 31.17 11.65 -21.07
CA LYS A 768 30.15 10.63 -21.37
C LYS A 768 30.50 9.25 -20.81
N VAL A 769 31.75 8.82 -20.94
CA VAL A 769 32.23 7.55 -20.38
C VAL A 769 32.12 7.56 -18.86
N GLU A 770 32.53 8.66 -18.21
CA GLU A 770 32.41 8.79 -16.76
C GLU A 770 30.94 8.71 -16.30
N ARG A 771 30.06 9.49 -16.94
CA ARG A 771 28.62 9.51 -16.62
C ARG A 771 27.97 8.14 -16.78
N TYR A 772 28.18 7.45 -17.89
CA TYR A 772 27.62 6.12 -18.12
C TYR A 772 28.20 5.08 -17.16
N SER A 773 29.50 5.13 -16.89
CA SER A 773 30.11 4.22 -15.92
C SER A 773 29.55 4.42 -14.51
N ARG A 774 29.32 5.67 -14.11
CA ARG A 774 28.69 6.00 -12.82
C ARG A 774 27.24 5.50 -12.76
N ALA A 775 26.44 5.74 -13.79
CA ALA A 775 25.06 5.26 -13.86
C ALA A 775 24.96 3.73 -13.79
N VAL A 776 25.78 3.01 -14.57
CA VAL A 776 25.83 1.54 -14.57
C VAL A 776 26.23 0.99 -13.21
N ARG A 777 27.25 1.56 -12.55
CA ARG A 777 27.64 1.14 -11.19
C ARG A 777 26.52 1.31 -10.18
N THR A 778 25.81 2.44 -10.22
CA THR A 778 24.66 2.69 -9.33
C THR A 778 23.53 1.68 -9.58
N MET A 779 23.15 1.46 -10.84
CA MET A 779 22.11 0.48 -11.20
C MET A 779 22.49 -0.96 -10.81
N SER A 780 23.74 -1.35 -11.02
CA SER A 780 24.24 -2.68 -10.61
C SER A 780 24.23 -2.84 -9.09
N ARG A 781 24.57 -1.80 -8.33
CA ARG A 781 24.50 -1.80 -6.86
C ARG A 781 23.05 -1.98 -6.38
N LEU A 782 22.11 -1.25 -6.97
CA LEU A 782 20.68 -1.35 -6.66
C LEU A 782 20.13 -2.75 -6.95
N LEU A 783 20.50 -3.33 -8.10
CA LEU A 783 20.09 -4.68 -8.46
C LEU A 783 20.62 -5.73 -7.48
N ASN A 784 21.88 -5.61 -7.04
CA ASN A 784 22.46 -6.53 -6.07
C ASN A 784 21.81 -6.39 -4.69
N TRP A 785 21.50 -5.17 -4.26
CA TRP A 785 20.75 -4.92 -3.03
C TRP A 785 19.34 -5.54 -3.11
N TRP A 786 18.60 -5.33 -4.21
CA TRP A 786 17.27 -5.90 -4.41
C TRP A 786 17.27 -7.43 -4.34
N LYS A 787 18.27 -8.07 -4.97
CA LYS A 787 18.45 -9.52 -4.95
C LYS A 787 18.72 -10.07 -3.55
N HIS A 788 19.28 -9.27 -2.64
CA HIS A 788 19.55 -9.68 -1.27
C HIS A 788 18.30 -9.65 -0.37
N LEU A 789 17.30 -8.83 -0.69
CA LEU A 789 16.07 -8.73 0.10
C LEU A 789 15.25 -10.02 0.06
N THR A 790 14.63 -10.36 1.19
CA THR A 790 13.62 -11.42 1.31
C THR A 790 12.33 -11.06 0.57
N GLU A 791 11.46 -12.02 0.27
CA GLU A 791 10.21 -11.77 -0.47
C GLU A 791 9.29 -10.75 0.24
N VAL A 792 9.19 -10.82 1.57
CA VAL A 792 8.42 -9.84 2.35
C VAL A 792 9.05 -8.45 2.27
N GLU A 793 10.38 -8.36 2.34
CA GLU A 793 11.06 -7.08 2.19
C GLU A 793 10.91 -6.50 0.79
N ARG A 794 10.83 -7.33 -0.25
CA ARG A 794 10.50 -6.88 -1.61
C ARG A 794 9.05 -6.43 -1.74
N ALA A 795 8.13 -6.95 -0.93
CA ALA A 795 6.76 -6.47 -0.84
C ALA A 795 6.62 -5.14 -0.08
N SER A 796 7.65 -4.69 0.65
CA SER A 796 7.63 -3.41 1.36
C SER A 796 7.62 -2.22 0.39
N MET A 797 6.61 -1.35 0.52
CA MET A 797 6.48 -0.11 -0.26
C MET A 797 7.68 0.83 -0.12
N GLU A 798 8.36 0.82 1.02
CA GLU A 798 9.55 1.64 1.23
C GLU A 798 10.72 1.14 0.38
N ASN A 799 10.94 -0.17 0.35
CA ASN A 799 12.00 -0.79 -0.45
C ASN A 799 11.70 -0.70 -1.95
N ILE A 800 10.46 -0.93 -2.37
CA ILE A 800 9.99 -0.73 -3.75
C ILE A 800 10.24 0.72 -4.17
N ALA A 801 9.85 1.67 -3.33
CA ALA A 801 10.05 3.08 -3.61
C ALA A 801 11.53 3.45 -3.69
N GLY A 802 12.35 2.93 -2.77
CA GLY A 802 13.80 3.11 -2.78
C GLY A 802 14.41 2.63 -4.10
N LEU A 803 14.09 1.41 -4.53
CA LEU A 803 14.57 0.85 -5.80
C LEU A 803 14.26 1.77 -6.99
N ILE A 804 12.99 2.12 -7.15
CA ILE A 804 12.51 2.82 -8.35
C ILE A 804 12.95 4.28 -8.34
N ILE A 805 12.80 4.98 -7.20
CA ILE A 805 13.19 6.40 -7.08
C ILE A 805 14.69 6.53 -7.25
N GLU A 806 15.52 5.69 -6.62
CA GLU A 806 16.97 5.76 -6.81
C GLU A 806 17.39 5.43 -8.25
N THR A 807 16.68 4.53 -8.92
CA THR A 807 16.94 4.20 -10.34
C THR A 807 16.60 5.37 -11.24
N GLU A 808 15.42 5.97 -11.12
CA GLU A 808 15.04 7.15 -11.93
C GLU A 808 15.90 8.37 -11.59
N GLN A 809 16.31 8.56 -10.32
CA GLN A 809 17.29 9.58 -9.95
C GLN A 809 18.66 9.34 -10.59
N ALA A 810 19.11 8.09 -10.69
CA ALA A 810 20.37 7.76 -11.37
C ALA A 810 20.30 8.10 -12.87
N ILE A 811 19.16 7.86 -13.51
CA ILE A 811 18.89 8.25 -14.90
C ILE A 811 18.86 9.78 -15.05
N ALA A 812 18.15 10.47 -14.16
CA ALA A 812 18.04 11.94 -14.18
C ALA A 812 19.40 12.63 -13.94
N LYS A 813 20.21 12.14 -12.99
CA LYS A 813 21.56 12.68 -12.70
C LYS A 813 22.51 12.56 -13.89
N GLU A 814 22.36 11.54 -14.73
CA GLU A 814 23.13 11.41 -15.97
C GLU A 814 22.86 12.59 -16.92
N GLN A 815 21.61 13.06 -16.95
CA GLN A 815 21.10 14.05 -17.91
C GLN A 815 21.19 15.49 -17.41
N ALA A 816 21.06 15.72 -16.10
CA ALA A 816 21.20 17.06 -15.49
C ALA A 816 22.52 17.75 -15.86
N ASN A 817 23.57 16.96 -16.11
CA ASN A 817 24.88 17.43 -16.55
C ASN A 817 24.93 17.93 -18.01
N TRP A 818 23.80 18.00 -18.72
CA TRP A 818 23.74 18.47 -20.12
C TRP A 818 23.34 19.94 -20.23
N MET A 819 22.73 20.52 -19.19
CA MET A 819 22.32 21.93 -19.15
C MET A 819 23.23 22.72 -18.19
N PRO A 820 23.58 23.98 -18.51
CA PRO A 820 24.16 24.88 -17.51
C PRO A 820 23.16 25.02 -16.35
N SER A 821 23.64 24.99 -15.12
CA SER A 821 22.85 25.02 -13.90
C SER A 821 21.99 26.29 -13.76
N HIS A 822 20.89 26.37 -14.49
CA HIS A 822 19.85 27.38 -14.33
C HIS A 822 18.49 26.70 -14.18
N SER A 823 18.41 25.77 -13.22
CA SER A 823 17.19 25.29 -12.57
C SER A 823 17.51 24.03 -11.77
N ALA A 824 18.40 24.15 -10.79
CA ALA A 824 18.35 23.22 -9.66
C ALA A 824 17.13 23.59 -8.81
N GLY A 825 15.93 23.38 -9.36
CA GLY A 825 14.74 23.21 -8.56
C GLY A 825 14.93 21.89 -7.83
N THR A 826 15.46 21.97 -6.63
CA THR A 826 15.35 20.89 -5.65
C THR A 826 13.89 20.44 -5.66
N VAL A 827 13.65 19.15 -5.88
CA VAL A 827 12.38 18.53 -5.51
C VAL A 827 12.30 18.62 -3.99
N GLU A 828 11.94 19.79 -3.48
CA GLU A 828 11.61 20.00 -2.08
C GLU A 828 10.30 19.25 -1.83
N THR A 829 10.41 18.21 -1.03
CA THR A 829 9.31 17.43 -0.44
C THR A 829 8.43 18.23 0.54
N GLY A 830 8.26 19.55 0.32
CA GLY A 830 7.43 20.43 1.12
C GLY A 830 6.06 20.63 0.49
N ALA A 831 5.02 20.03 1.09
CA ALA A 831 3.63 20.33 0.75
C ALA A 831 3.36 21.84 0.95
N LYS A 832 3.22 22.57 -0.15
CA LYS A 832 2.63 23.91 -0.13
C LYS A 832 1.11 23.73 0.13
N PRO A 833 0.51 24.44 1.09
CA PRO A 833 -0.92 24.36 1.32
C PRO A 833 -1.69 24.81 0.06
N PRO A 834 -2.86 24.23 -0.23
CA PRO A 834 -3.63 24.56 -1.41
C PRO A 834 -4.02 26.05 -1.39
N PRO A 835 -4.04 26.73 -2.55
CA PRO A 835 -4.66 28.04 -2.65
C PRO A 835 -6.15 27.92 -2.30
N GLU A 836 -6.65 28.86 -1.49
CA GLU A 836 -8.06 28.94 -1.11
C GLU A 836 -8.98 28.82 -2.34
N ALA A 837 -10.00 27.97 -2.20
CA ALA A 837 -11.00 27.78 -3.23
C ALA A 837 -11.66 29.14 -3.57
N PRO A 838 -11.91 29.42 -4.87
CA PRO A 838 -12.65 30.62 -5.24
C PRO A 838 -14.05 30.56 -4.63
N ALA A 839 -14.43 31.64 -3.95
CA ALA A 839 -15.74 31.78 -3.31
C ALA A 839 -16.89 31.41 -4.27
N PRO A 840 -17.94 30.75 -3.78
CA PRO A 840 -19.08 30.36 -4.62
C PRO A 840 -19.71 31.59 -5.26
N ARG A 841 -19.83 31.57 -6.59
CA ARG A 841 -20.56 32.57 -7.37
C ARG A 841 -22.01 32.61 -6.87
N GLU A 842 -22.44 33.78 -6.42
CA GLU A 842 -23.83 34.08 -6.08
C GLU A 842 -24.75 33.72 -7.26
N VAL A 843 -25.74 32.89 -6.98
CA VAL A 843 -26.86 32.61 -7.88
C VAL A 843 -27.75 33.85 -7.88
N PRO A 844 -28.09 34.46 -9.03
CA PRO A 844 -28.96 35.62 -9.06
C PRO A 844 -30.38 35.19 -8.62
N GLU A 845 -30.91 35.87 -7.60
CA GLU A 845 -32.29 35.70 -7.14
C GLU A 845 -33.29 35.91 -8.29
N ALA A 846 -34.20 34.95 -8.43
CA ALA A 846 -35.33 35.04 -9.35
C ALA A 846 -36.26 36.18 -8.90
N ARG A 847 -36.49 37.15 -9.80
CA ARG A 847 -37.53 38.16 -9.60
C ARG A 847 -38.91 37.49 -9.52
N PRO A 848 -39.77 37.88 -8.56
CA PRO A 848 -41.14 37.40 -8.53
C PRO A 848 -41.94 38.04 -9.68
N ARG A 849 -42.68 37.21 -10.42
CA ARG A 849 -43.79 37.66 -11.27
C ARG A 849 -45.10 37.37 -10.55
N VAL A 850 -45.77 38.47 -10.18
CA VAL A 850 -47.17 38.68 -9.73
C VAL A 850 -47.55 38.00 -8.43
#